data_AF-A0A938LSA2-F1
#
_entry.id   AF-A0A938LSA2-F1
#
_cell.length_a   1.000
_cell.length_b   1.000
_cell.length_c   1.000
_cell.angle_alpha   90.00
_cell.angle_beta   90.00
_cell.angle_gamma   90.00
#
_symmetry.space_group_name_H-M   'P 1'
#
loop_
_entity.id
_entity.type
_entity.pdbx_description
1 polymer ?
#
loop_
_entity_poly.entity_id
_entity_poly.type
_entity_poly.pdbx_seq_one_letter_code
_entity_poly.pdbx_strand_id
1 'polypeptide(L)'
;MNMRSVATCALVLLLMGWGAAYADSVSWISGSTPPKQWSIDPDRPTPADPIRFSGPTTVYSNSCMGEAALGGTPQLLVDTKAKIVMLWFKGPVPQACTMIYSPVAGLKGDFGPLPAGDWTFTCLSRELNFEVRFTVEDRFAYHVDADAPGPVRDGRSWATALRTLQDALAAAGPGAEILVAEGVYKPDRGGTATTGNRTASFTLKEGMVIRGGYAGYGLPNPNLRNPAAYATILSGDLRGDDQRGILNLSDNSYHVVTGPRGERPAVLDGVTVTAGNADGSYPNHYGGGLYNPEGKVQLISCVFRSNTGVWGGALMNFGPAVTLVNCQLFDNRALMLGGGLYNYEGLATLTNCRVTGNTAEYAETAGGAALYNLDGAVTILNSTIADNPSPNGKAISTFRWGSGAGVKLKIANSILFNGGNEIWSNIREAVEVTYCNVQGGWTGTGNISTNPQFKRLGTRNLEGEWIDGDYRLEASSPAIDAGSNAALPADSFDLDGDGNTTEPLPVDLDGEPRVKDARVDMGAYEQLAKKPGPTPTPGVTLLVCMGEDCIILDRDPDTSGSSTYLASVQVNIGTLGFRARINVVVTPTSPAGGTWTGWVIPDVVGPGPAPVTLMIRCENLNVAALPSGAKSVRVAEVEFFATPAF
;
A
#
# COMPACT_ATOMS: atom_id res chain seq x y z
N MET A 1 -18.55 -78.99 -30.48
CA MET A 1 -17.30 -78.72 -29.74
C MET A 1 -17.05 -77.22 -29.73
N ASN A 2 -16.61 -76.73 -28.58
CA ASN A 2 -16.79 -75.39 -28.04
C ASN A 2 -15.75 -74.33 -28.47
N MET A 3 -16.14 -73.08 -28.17
CA MET A 3 -15.33 -71.93 -27.72
C MET A 3 -14.55 -71.10 -28.76
N ARG A 4 -15.13 -69.94 -29.09
CA ARG A 4 -14.39 -68.67 -29.15
C ARG A 4 -15.16 -67.59 -28.38
N SER A 5 -14.48 -67.02 -27.41
CA SER A 5 -14.91 -66.01 -26.45
C SER A 5 -15.14 -64.66 -27.10
N VAL A 6 -16.34 -64.11 -26.88
CA VAL A 6 -16.73 -62.72 -27.07
C VAL A 6 -16.72 -62.06 -25.68
N ALA A 7 -16.00 -60.97 -25.53
CA ALA A 7 -16.11 -59.99 -24.44
C ALA A 7 -15.71 -58.65 -25.05
N THR A 8 -16.60 -57.74 -25.48
CA THR A 8 -17.55 -56.93 -24.70
C THR A 8 -16.89 -56.20 -23.54
N CYS A 9 -16.21 -55.09 -23.82
CA CYS A 9 -16.00 -54.01 -22.84
C CYS A 9 -17.00 -52.89 -23.14
N ALA A 10 -18.25 -53.13 -22.74
CA ALA A 10 -19.18 -52.07 -22.41
C ALA A 10 -18.90 -51.71 -20.94
N LEU A 11 -18.25 -50.57 -20.68
CA LEU A 11 -18.18 -50.01 -19.33
C LEU A 11 -19.13 -48.83 -19.23
N VAL A 12 -20.37 -49.17 -18.88
CA VAL A 12 -21.19 -48.52 -17.84
C VAL A 12 -21.25 -46.98 -17.86
N LEU A 13 -22.23 -46.44 -18.59
CA LEU A 13 -22.85 -45.14 -18.32
C LEU A 13 -23.82 -45.31 -17.13
N LEU A 14 -23.32 -45.15 -15.90
CA LEU A 14 -24.17 -45.09 -14.70
C LEU A 14 -24.49 -43.62 -14.38
N LEU A 15 -25.72 -43.22 -14.71
CA LEU A 15 -26.34 -41.98 -14.29
C LEU A 15 -26.53 -41.98 -12.76
N MET A 16 -25.61 -41.39 -12.00
CA MET A 16 -25.78 -41.10 -10.57
C MET A 16 -25.19 -39.74 -10.19
N GLY A 17 -26.07 -38.78 -9.92
CA GLY A 17 -25.85 -37.55 -9.13
C GLY A 17 -24.49 -36.86 -9.26
N TRP A 18 -24.35 -36.00 -10.28
CA TRP A 18 -23.12 -35.30 -10.62
C TRP A 18 -23.22 -33.85 -10.14
N GLY A 19 -22.37 -33.47 -9.19
CA GLY A 19 -22.17 -32.06 -8.82
C GLY A 19 -21.32 -31.40 -9.89
N ALA A 20 -21.84 -30.35 -10.52
CA ALA A 20 -21.15 -29.63 -11.58
C ALA A 20 -19.91 -28.91 -11.02
N ALA A 21 -18.72 -29.40 -11.37
CA ALA A 21 -17.56 -28.54 -11.56
C ALA A 21 -17.56 -28.14 -13.05
N TYR A 22 -17.42 -26.84 -13.34
CA TYR A 22 -17.47 -26.34 -14.71
C TYR A 22 -16.26 -26.86 -15.50
N ALA A 23 -16.52 -27.55 -16.60
CA ALA A 23 -15.52 -27.84 -17.62
C ALA A 23 -15.77 -26.83 -18.74
N ASP A 24 -14.86 -25.86 -18.91
CA ASP A 24 -15.13 -24.67 -19.72
C ASP A 24 -14.72 -24.85 -21.19
N SER A 25 -13.54 -25.44 -21.46
CA SER A 25 -13.11 -25.61 -22.86
C SER A 25 -12.02 -26.65 -23.11
N VAL A 26 -12.02 -27.21 -24.33
CA VAL A 26 -10.86 -27.88 -24.94
C VAL A 26 -10.74 -27.41 -26.38
N SER A 27 -9.53 -27.06 -26.79
CA SER A 27 -9.21 -26.59 -28.14
C SER A 27 -7.88 -27.15 -28.65
N TRP A 28 -7.74 -27.15 -29.97
CA TRP A 28 -6.50 -27.55 -30.64
C TRP A 28 -5.45 -26.43 -30.60
N ILE A 29 -4.19 -26.79 -30.39
CA ILE A 29 -3.04 -25.89 -30.54
C ILE A 29 -2.63 -25.89 -32.01
N SER A 30 -2.77 -24.76 -32.72
CA SER A 30 -2.34 -24.63 -34.11
C SER A 30 -0.82 -24.48 -34.24
N GLY A 31 -0.25 -24.98 -35.34
CA GLY A 31 1.16 -24.81 -35.71
C GLY A 31 2.01 -26.08 -35.56
N SER A 32 3.33 -25.90 -35.48
CA SER A 32 4.32 -27.00 -35.47
C SER A 32 5.09 -27.14 -34.16
N THR A 33 4.82 -26.31 -33.16
CA THR A 33 5.54 -26.32 -31.88
C THR A 33 4.64 -26.95 -30.80
N PRO A 34 4.73 -28.27 -30.56
CA PRO A 34 3.94 -28.95 -29.54
C PRO A 34 4.43 -28.61 -28.13
N PRO A 35 3.56 -28.63 -27.11
CA PRO A 35 4.00 -28.79 -25.73
C PRO A 35 4.85 -30.05 -25.59
N LYS A 36 5.94 -30.00 -24.83
CA LYS A 36 6.84 -31.16 -24.68
C LYS A 36 6.23 -32.31 -23.86
N GLN A 37 5.29 -31.97 -22.98
CA GLN A 37 4.63 -32.89 -22.06
C GLN A 37 3.25 -32.35 -21.69
N TRP A 38 2.43 -33.18 -21.05
CA TRP A 38 1.22 -32.71 -20.38
C TRP A 38 1.59 -31.88 -19.16
N SER A 39 0.97 -30.71 -19.03
CA SER A 39 1.16 -29.81 -17.90
C SER A 39 -0.18 -29.24 -17.46
N ILE A 40 -0.22 -28.85 -16.19
CA ILE A 40 -1.27 -28.02 -15.62
C ILE A 40 -0.67 -26.70 -15.12
N ASP A 41 -1.48 -25.67 -15.05
CA ASP A 41 -1.11 -24.33 -14.56
C ASP A 41 -2.32 -23.73 -13.80
N PRO A 42 -2.15 -23.26 -12.55
CA PRO A 42 -0.91 -23.30 -11.75
C PRO A 42 -0.52 -24.73 -11.32
N ASP A 43 0.74 -24.94 -10.97
CA ASP A 43 1.28 -26.23 -10.50
C ASP A 43 0.82 -26.60 -9.08
N ARG A 44 0.30 -25.62 -8.32
CA ARG A 44 -0.30 -25.78 -6.98
C ARG A 44 -1.63 -25.01 -6.89
N PRO A 45 -2.69 -25.49 -7.56
CA PRO A 45 -3.98 -24.80 -7.60
C PRO A 45 -4.69 -24.77 -6.25
N THR A 46 -5.53 -23.77 -6.03
CA THR A 46 -6.43 -23.62 -4.88
C THR A 46 -7.88 -23.94 -5.29
N PRO A 47 -8.81 -24.10 -4.33
CA PRO A 47 -10.22 -24.30 -4.64
C PRO A 47 -10.91 -23.15 -5.40
N ALA A 48 -10.23 -22.01 -5.56
CA ALA A 48 -10.72 -20.88 -6.34
C ALA A 48 -10.08 -20.80 -7.74
N ASP A 49 -8.98 -21.51 -8.00
CA ASP A 49 -8.22 -21.36 -9.24
C ASP A 49 -8.86 -22.12 -10.41
N PRO A 50 -9.03 -21.48 -11.58
CA PRO A 50 -9.23 -22.20 -12.83
C PRO A 50 -7.90 -22.86 -13.24
N ILE A 51 -7.94 -24.14 -13.61
CA ILE A 51 -6.76 -24.92 -13.95
C ILE A 51 -6.67 -25.04 -15.46
N ARG A 52 -5.59 -24.51 -16.02
CA ARG A 52 -5.29 -24.65 -17.45
C ARG A 52 -4.48 -25.91 -17.67
N PHE A 53 -4.70 -26.58 -18.79
CA PHE A 53 -3.85 -27.67 -19.22
C PHE A 53 -3.35 -27.46 -20.65
N SER A 54 -2.19 -28.03 -20.92
CA SER A 54 -1.70 -28.17 -22.29
C SER A 54 -0.95 -29.49 -22.44
N GLY A 55 -1.00 -30.09 -23.62
CA GLY A 55 -0.29 -31.34 -23.89
C GLY A 55 -0.10 -31.62 -25.37
N PRO A 56 0.90 -32.44 -25.73
CA PRO A 56 1.16 -32.83 -27.11
C PRO A 56 0.04 -33.71 -27.66
N THR A 57 -0.13 -33.67 -28.98
CA THR A 57 -0.88 -34.68 -29.73
C THR A 57 0.06 -35.47 -30.63
N THR A 58 -0.32 -36.70 -30.96
CA THR A 58 0.39 -37.54 -31.94
C THR A 58 -0.07 -37.26 -33.39
N VAL A 59 -1.10 -36.42 -33.57
CA VAL A 59 -1.70 -36.13 -34.87
C VAL A 59 -1.19 -34.79 -35.43
N TYR A 60 -0.25 -34.85 -36.38
CA TYR A 60 0.29 -33.68 -37.08
C TYR A 60 -0.46 -33.40 -38.39
N SER A 61 -1.74 -33.04 -38.28
CA SER A 61 -2.60 -32.69 -39.42
C SER A 61 -3.63 -31.64 -39.01
N ASN A 62 -4.69 -31.40 -39.77
CA ASN A 62 -5.74 -30.46 -39.36
C ASN A 62 -6.60 -31.02 -38.20
N SER A 63 -7.33 -30.14 -37.52
CA SER A 63 -8.18 -30.49 -36.36
C SER A 63 -9.20 -31.59 -36.68
N CYS A 64 -9.79 -31.60 -37.88
CA CYS A 64 -10.71 -32.65 -38.32
C CYS A 64 -10.05 -34.04 -38.36
N MET A 65 -8.83 -34.12 -38.91
CA MET A 65 -8.04 -35.36 -38.89
C MET A 65 -7.60 -35.74 -37.48
N GLY A 66 -7.32 -34.75 -36.63
CA GLY A 66 -7.10 -34.92 -35.20
C GLY A 66 -8.28 -35.60 -34.51
N GLU A 67 -9.49 -35.09 -34.73
CA GLU A 67 -10.72 -35.67 -34.17
C GLU A 67 -10.96 -37.08 -34.72
N ALA A 68 -10.70 -37.32 -36.02
CA ALA A 68 -10.87 -38.64 -36.60
C ALA A 68 -9.90 -39.68 -36.02
N ALA A 69 -8.65 -39.30 -35.78
CA ALA A 69 -7.65 -40.18 -35.19
C ALA A 69 -7.89 -40.43 -33.69
N LEU A 70 -8.40 -39.44 -32.95
CA LEU A 70 -8.59 -39.53 -31.50
C LEU A 70 -9.99 -40.03 -31.09
N GLY A 71 -10.89 -40.25 -32.05
CA GLY A 71 -12.20 -40.87 -31.81
C GLY A 71 -13.37 -39.89 -31.62
N GLY A 72 -13.19 -38.62 -32.00
CA GLY A 72 -14.23 -37.59 -31.99
C GLY A 72 -13.73 -36.24 -31.48
N THR A 73 -14.66 -35.34 -31.15
CA THR A 73 -14.36 -34.01 -30.61
C THR A 73 -13.85 -34.14 -29.16
N PRO A 74 -12.73 -33.50 -28.79
CA PRO A 74 -12.21 -33.57 -27.42
C PRO A 74 -13.20 -32.93 -26.43
N GLN A 75 -13.35 -33.55 -25.27
CA GLN A 75 -14.24 -33.16 -24.18
C GLN A 75 -13.56 -33.44 -22.84
N LEU A 76 -13.96 -32.70 -21.81
CA LEU A 76 -13.56 -32.95 -20.44
C LEU A 76 -14.71 -33.55 -19.63
N LEU A 77 -14.34 -34.32 -18.62
CA LEU A 77 -15.24 -34.82 -17.60
C LEU A 77 -14.55 -34.64 -16.25
N VAL A 78 -15.25 -34.06 -15.28
CA VAL A 78 -14.73 -33.87 -13.92
C VAL A 78 -15.55 -34.70 -12.95
N ASP A 79 -14.92 -35.68 -12.29
CA ASP A 79 -15.49 -36.46 -11.19
C ASP A 79 -14.92 -35.94 -9.87
N THR A 80 -15.72 -35.15 -9.17
CA THR A 80 -15.35 -34.53 -7.88
C THR A 80 -15.32 -35.50 -6.72
N LYS A 81 -15.98 -36.67 -6.82
CA LYS A 81 -15.95 -37.70 -5.78
C LYS A 81 -14.71 -38.57 -5.91
N ALA A 82 -14.38 -38.97 -7.13
CA ALA A 82 -13.18 -39.75 -7.42
C ALA A 82 -11.91 -38.89 -7.52
N LYS A 83 -12.07 -37.56 -7.58
CA LYS A 83 -10.99 -36.57 -7.82
C LYS A 83 -10.22 -36.83 -9.12
N ILE A 84 -10.98 -37.08 -10.19
CA ILE A 84 -10.44 -37.38 -11.51
C ILE A 84 -10.96 -36.35 -12.50
N VAL A 85 -10.05 -35.81 -13.31
CA VAL A 85 -10.37 -35.09 -14.55
C VAL A 85 -10.03 -36.00 -15.71
N MET A 86 -10.97 -36.27 -16.60
CA MET A 86 -10.77 -37.13 -17.76
C MET A 86 -10.94 -36.34 -19.06
N LEU A 87 -9.87 -36.28 -19.85
CA LEU A 87 -9.96 -35.90 -21.26
C LEU A 87 -10.43 -37.11 -22.07
N TRP A 88 -11.51 -36.94 -22.83
CA TRP A 88 -12.10 -37.99 -23.67
C TRP A 88 -12.60 -37.42 -24.99
N PHE A 89 -13.02 -38.28 -25.92
CA PHE A 89 -13.41 -37.88 -27.27
C PHE A 89 -14.84 -38.33 -27.57
N LYS A 90 -15.71 -37.37 -27.89
CA LYS A 90 -17.12 -37.58 -28.17
C LYS A 90 -17.35 -37.79 -29.67
N GLY A 91 -17.85 -38.97 -30.02
CA GLY A 91 -18.25 -39.29 -31.39
C GLY A 91 -19.55 -38.59 -31.84
N PRO A 92 -19.93 -38.71 -33.12
CA PRO A 92 -19.30 -39.54 -34.16
C PRO A 92 -18.06 -38.90 -34.81
N VAL A 93 -17.11 -39.73 -35.21
CA VAL A 93 -15.90 -39.32 -35.94
C VAL A 93 -16.27 -38.65 -37.28
N PRO A 94 -15.61 -37.54 -37.67
CA PRO A 94 -15.80 -36.95 -38.99
C PRO A 94 -15.58 -37.95 -40.12
N GLN A 95 -16.55 -38.07 -41.05
CA GLN A 95 -16.48 -39.02 -42.17
C GLN A 95 -15.70 -38.49 -43.39
N ALA A 96 -15.55 -37.16 -43.50
CA ALA A 96 -14.79 -36.50 -44.56
C ALA A 96 -14.19 -35.20 -44.03
N CYS A 97 -12.87 -35.04 -44.17
CA CYS A 97 -12.14 -33.83 -43.79
C CYS A 97 -11.69 -33.08 -45.04
N THR A 98 -12.50 -32.11 -45.50
CA THR A 98 -12.32 -31.47 -46.82
C THR A 98 -11.77 -30.03 -46.78
N MET A 99 -10.92 -29.66 -45.81
CA MET A 99 -10.35 -28.29 -45.76
C MET A 99 -8.84 -28.20 -45.44
N ILE A 100 -8.33 -27.02 -45.83
CA ILE A 100 -6.96 -26.47 -45.90
C ILE A 100 -6.04 -26.96 -44.77
N TYR A 101 -4.82 -27.35 -45.14
CA TYR A 101 -3.77 -27.82 -44.23
C TYR A 101 -3.43 -26.74 -43.19
N SER A 102 -3.95 -26.89 -41.97
CA SER A 102 -3.61 -26.09 -40.78
C SER A 102 -3.24 -27.06 -39.66
N PRO A 103 -1.95 -27.41 -39.51
CA PRO A 103 -1.54 -28.47 -38.60
C PRO A 103 -1.84 -28.09 -37.15
N VAL A 104 -2.23 -29.09 -36.37
CA VAL A 104 -2.37 -29.02 -34.91
C VAL A 104 -1.18 -29.74 -34.27
N ALA A 105 -0.65 -29.18 -33.19
CA ALA A 105 0.51 -29.72 -32.46
C ALA A 105 0.17 -30.16 -31.02
N GLY A 106 -1.05 -29.92 -30.55
CA GLY A 106 -1.45 -30.34 -29.22
C GLY A 106 -2.88 -29.97 -28.87
N LEU A 107 -3.24 -30.21 -27.62
CA LEU A 107 -4.51 -29.81 -27.01
C LEU A 107 -4.23 -28.86 -25.85
N LYS A 108 -5.13 -27.91 -25.66
CA LYS A 108 -5.16 -27.03 -24.50
C LYS A 108 -6.59 -26.79 -24.06
N GLY A 109 -6.77 -26.38 -22.82
CA GLY A 109 -8.08 -26.04 -22.30
C GLY A 109 -8.00 -25.72 -20.82
N ASP A 110 -9.16 -25.69 -20.19
CA ASP A 110 -9.31 -25.26 -18.82
C ASP A 110 -10.47 -25.99 -18.13
N PHE A 111 -10.30 -26.26 -16.84
CA PHE A 111 -11.26 -26.92 -15.97
C PHE A 111 -11.17 -26.39 -14.54
N GLY A 112 -12.20 -26.67 -13.74
CA GLY A 112 -12.26 -26.26 -12.34
C GLY A 112 -13.24 -25.10 -12.11
N PRO A 113 -13.24 -24.47 -10.93
CA PRO A 113 -12.41 -24.76 -9.76
C PRO A 113 -12.67 -26.16 -9.16
N LEU A 114 -11.69 -26.72 -8.45
CA LEU A 114 -11.75 -28.07 -7.88
C LEU A 114 -11.68 -28.05 -6.35
N PRO A 115 -12.42 -28.91 -5.62
CA PRO A 115 -12.22 -29.08 -4.18
C PRO A 115 -10.79 -29.49 -3.81
N ALA A 116 -10.33 -29.11 -2.62
CA ALA A 116 -8.99 -29.44 -2.14
C ALA A 116 -8.69 -30.95 -2.07
N GLY A 117 -7.42 -31.29 -2.21
CA GLY A 117 -6.82 -32.62 -2.10
C GLY A 117 -6.18 -33.10 -3.40
N ASP A 118 -5.83 -34.38 -3.45
CA ASP A 118 -5.10 -34.94 -4.58
C ASP A 118 -6.02 -35.29 -5.75
N TRP A 119 -5.63 -34.85 -6.95
CA TRP A 119 -6.34 -35.03 -8.20
C TRP A 119 -5.49 -35.72 -9.25
N THR A 120 -6.17 -36.41 -10.15
CA THR A 120 -5.56 -37.06 -11.31
C THR A 120 -6.22 -36.54 -12.59
N PHE A 121 -5.45 -35.90 -13.46
CA PHE A 121 -5.86 -35.57 -14.83
C PHE A 121 -5.35 -36.65 -15.79
N THR A 122 -6.25 -37.30 -16.52
CA THR A 122 -5.89 -38.45 -17.35
C THR A 122 -6.64 -38.48 -18.69
N CYS A 123 -6.05 -39.17 -19.66
CA CYS A 123 -6.71 -39.61 -20.88
C CYS A 123 -6.33 -41.06 -21.13
N LEU A 124 -7.34 -41.92 -21.33
CA LEU A 124 -7.14 -43.35 -21.58
C LEU A 124 -7.19 -43.72 -23.07
N SER A 125 -7.22 -42.73 -23.97
CA SER A 125 -7.12 -42.98 -25.41
C SER A 125 -5.77 -43.61 -25.74
N ARG A 126 -5.78 -44.63 -26.59
CA ARG A 126 -4.57 -45.34 -27.03
C ARG A 126 -3.49 -44.40 -27.60
N GLU A 127 -3.92 -43.31 -28.22
CA GLU A 127 -3.04 -42.38 -28.94
C GLU A 127 -2.41 -41.29 -28.04
N LEU A 128 -3.00 -40.99 -26.88
CA LEU A 128 -2.50 -39.95 -25.97
C LEU A 128 -2.02 -40.47 -24.62
N ASN A 129 -2.62 -41.55 -24.12
CA ASN A 129 -2.42 -42.21 -22.82
C ASN A 129 -1.50 -41.48 -21.83
N PHE A 130 -2.08 -40.68 -20.94
CA PHE A 130 -1.32 -39.91 -19.95
C PHE A 130 -2.02 -39.85 -18.59
N GLU A 131 -1.22 -39.55 -17.57
CA GLU A 131 -1.67 -39.25 -16.21
C GLU A 131 -0.82 -38.11 -15.65
N VAL A 132 -1.47 -37.04 -15.19
CA VAL A 132 -0.86 -35.92 -14.46
C VAL A 132 -1.49 -35.90 -13.08
N ARG A 133 -0.68 -36.05 -12.04
CA ARG A 133 -1.13 -35.91 -10.65
C ARG A 133 -0.82 -34.52 -10.14
N PHE A 134 -1.75 -33.96 -9.39
CA PHE A 134 -1.58 -32.65 -8.76
C PHE A 134 -2.41 -32.54 -7.50
N THR A 135 -2.04 -31.62 -6.61
CA THR A 135 -2.75 -31.38 -5.37
C THR A 135 -3.37 -30.00 -5.44
N VAL A 136 -4.70 -29.95 -5.24
CA VAL A 136 -5.39 -28.69 -4.99
C VAL A 136 -5.25 -28.38 -3.51
N GLU A 137 -4.53 -27.31 -3.17
CA GLU A 137 -4.22 -26.96 -1.78
C GLU A 137 -5.43 -26.27 -1.13
N ASP A 138 -5.86 -26.67 0.07
CA ASP A 138 -6.88 -25.94 0.85
C ASP A 138 -6.28 -24.65 1.46
N ARG A 139 -5.65 -23.84 0.60
CA ARG A 139 -5.17 -22.50 0.91
C ARG A 139 -6.11 -21.51 0.25
N PHE A 140 -6.58 -20.56 1.05
CA PHE A 140 -7.39 -19.45 0.62
C PHE A 140 -6.86 -18.22 1.36
N ALA A 141 -7.15 -17.03 0.82
CA ALA A 141 -6.90 -15.82 1.55
C ALA A 141 -8.03 -15.62 2.58
N TYR A 142 -7.68 -15.44 3.85
CA TYR A 142 -8.67 -15.15 4.89
C TYR A 142 -9.23 -13.75 4.67
N HIS A 143 -10.54 -13.61 4.63
CA HIS A 143 -11.22 -12.34 4.51
C HIS A 143 -11.58 -11.80 5.89
N VAL A 144 -11.26 -10.52 6.11
CA VAL A 144 -11.54 -9.81 7.35
C VAL A 144 -12.36 -8.58 7.04
N ASP A 145 -13.52 -8.46 7.69
CA ASP A 145 -14.46 -7.38 7.46
C ASP A 145 -15.34 -7.18 8.71
N ALA A 146 -15.26 -5.99 9.30
CA ALA A 146 -16.02 -5.65 10.50
C ALA A 146 -17.54 -5.71 10.26
N ASP A 147 -17.98 -5.49 9.02
CA ASP A 147 -19.38 -5.43 8.61
C ASP A 147 -19.93 -6.78 8.11
N ALA A 148 -19.11 -7.83 8.14
CA ALA A 148 -19.50 -9.18 7.70
C ALA A 148 -20.78 -9.67 8.40
N PRO A 149 -21.81 -10.13 7.63
CA PRO A 149 -23.11 -10.47 8.17
C PRO A 149 -23.14 -11.87 8.78
N GLY A 150 -24.24 -12.19 9.47
CA GLY A 150 -24.58 -13.57 9.82
C GLY A 150 -23.72 -14.23 10.91
N PRO A 151 -24.07 -15.48 11.28
CA PRO A 151 -23.42 -16.23 12.34
C PRO A 151 -22.20 -17.05 11.88
N VAL A 152 -22.09 -17.37 10.58
CA VAL A 152 -20.99 -18.18 10.03
C VAL A 152 -19.80 -17.28 9.69
N ARG A 153 -18.63 -17.59 10.26
CA ARG A 153 -17.41 -16.78 10.12
C ARG A 153 -16.17 -17.66 10.02
N ASP A 154 -15.92 -18.16 8.83
CA ASP A 154 -14.77 -19.02 8.53
C ASP A 154 -13.64 -18.29 7.78
N GLY A 155 -13.87 -17.03 7.40
CA GLY A 155 -12.91 -16.21 6.66
C GLY A 155 -12.73 -16.64 5.20
N ARG A 156 -13.53 -17.56 4.67
CA ARG A 156 -13.36 -18.11 3.31
C ARG A 156 -13.89 -17.20 2.20
N SER A 157 -14.68 -16.18 2.54
CA SER A 157 -15.25 -15.20 1.60
C SER A 157 -15.60 -13.90 2.32
N TRP A 158 -15.86 -12.81 1.60
CA TRP A 158 -16.40 -11.57 2.19
C TRP A 158 -17.73 -11.78 2.93
N ALA A 159 -18.59 -12.69 2.46
CA ALA A 159 -19.87 -12.98 3.11
C ALA A 159 -19.73 -13.76 4.44
N THR A 160 -18.62 -14.48 4.60
CA THR A 160 -18.28 -15.26 5.82
C THR A 160 -17.00 -14.75 6.46
N ALA A 161 -16.66 -13.49 6.22
CA ALA A 161 -15.43 -12.88 6.69
C ALA A 161 -15.37 -12.83 8.22
N LEU A 162 -14.15 -12.88 8.74
CA LEU A 162 -13.89 -12.72 10.17
C LEU A 162 -14.05 -11.24 10.52
N ARG A 163 -14.74 -10.93 11.62
CA ARG A 163 -15.04 -9.52 11.97
C ARG A 163 -13.86 -8.76 12.55
N THR A 164 -12.87 -9.49 13.05
CA THR A 164 -11.68 -8.89 13.63
C THR A 164 -10.47 -9.47 12.96
N LEU A 165 -9.43 -8.64 12.81
CA LEU A 165 -8.14 -9.12 12.34
C LEU A 165 -7.53 -10.11 13.35
N GLN A 166 -7.83 -9.96 14.65
CA GLN A 166 -7.33 -10.88 15.67
C GLN A 166 -7.89 -12.30 15.50
N ASP A 167 -9.16 -12.46 15.10
CA ASP A 167 -9.73 -13.77 14.77
C ASP A 167 -9.00 -14.40 13.57
N ALA A 168 -8.70 -13.61 12.54
CA ALA A 168 -7.96 -14.08 11.37
C ALA A 168 -6.52 -14.46 11.72
N LEU A 169 -5.83 -13.66 12.54
CA LEU A 169 -4.50 -13.99 13.06
C LEU A 169 -4.52 -15.25 13.92
N ALA A 170 -5.60 -15.53 14.65
CA ALA A 170 -5.77 -16.76 15.42
C ALA A 170 -5.99 -17.99 14.51
N ALA A 171 -6.79 -17.84 13.44
CA ALA A 171 -7.11 -18.91 12.50
C ALA A 171 -5.99 -19.22 11.50
N ALA A 172 -5.29 -18.18 11.03
CA ALA A 172 -4.29 -18.28 9.97
C ALA A 172 -2.94 -18.81 10.48
N GLY A 173 -2.32 -19.73 9.73
CA GLY A 173 -0.95 -20.21 10.02
C GLY A 173 0.14 -19.30 9.45
N PRO A 174 1.43 -19.60 9.73
CA PRO A 174 2.55 -18.96 9.03
C PRO A 174 2.44 -19.14 7.51
N GLY A 175 2.77 -18.11 6.72
CA GLY A 175 2.63 -18.15 5.26
C GLY A 175 1.23 -17.83 4.71
N ALA A 176 0.23 -17.64 5.57
CA ALA A 176 -1.14 -17.36 5.14
C ALA A 176 -1.30 -15.94 4.59
N GLU A 177 -2.28 -15.76 3.71
CA GLU A 177 -2.71 -14.45 3.21
C GLU A 177 -4.01 -14.02 3.90
N ILE A 178 -4.11 -12.75 4.27
CA ILE A 178 -5.27 -12.14 4.92
C ILE A 178 -5.62 -10.86 4.15
N LEU A 179 -6.83 -10.81 3.59
CA LEU A 179 -7.40 -9.63 2.93
C LEU A 179 -8.30 -8.90 3.91
N VAL A 180 -8.08 -7.61 4.09
CA VAL A 180 -8.77 -6.81 5.10
C VAL A 180 -9.55 -5.69 4.40
N ALA A 181 -10.85 -5.65 4.69
CA ALA A 181 -11.74 -4.59 4.21
C ALA A 181 -11.38 -3.23 4.83
N GLU A 182 -12.04 -2.20 4.33
CA GLU A 182 -12.11 -0.90 4.97
C GLU A 182 -12.61 -1.03 6.41
N GLY A 183 -12.13 -0.15 7.27
CA GLY A 183 -12.58 -0.07 8.66
C GLY A 183 -11.44 0.11 9.66
N VAL A 184 -11.83 0.25 10.93
CA VAL A 184 -10.90 0.42 12.06
C VAL A 184 -10.84 -0.87 12.87
N TYR A 185 -9.66 -1.48 12.89
CA TYR A 185 -9.38 -2.72 13.60
C TYR A 185 -8.50 -2.44 14.81
N LYS A 186 -8.94 -2.93 15.97
CA LYS A 186 -8.25 -2.78 17.26
C LYS A 186 -7.69 -4.12 17.72
N PRO A 187 -6.45 -4.17 18.22
CA PRO A 187 -5.80 -5.43 18.56
C PRO A 187 -6.41 -6.11 19.80
N ASP A 188 -7.19 -5.39 20.60
CA ASP A 188 -7.86 -5.89 21.80
C ASP A 188 -9.23 -6.57 21.51
N ARG A 189 -9.61 -6.72 20.23
CA ARG A 189 -10.90 -7.29 19.80
C ARG A 189 -10.74 -8.61 19.05
N GLY A 190 -11.43 -9.63 19.54
CA GLY A 190 -11.47 -10.96 18.92
C GLY A 190 -10.33 -11.89 19.37
N GLY A 191 -10.34 -13.11 18.86
CA GLY A 191 -9.41 -14.18 19.23
C GLY A 191 -9.40 -14.41 20.74
N THR A 192 -8.20 -14.42 21.32
CA THR A 192 -7.98 -14.51 22.78
C THR A 192 -7.75 -13.15 23.44
N ALA A 193 -7.93 -12.05 22.70
CA ALA A 193 -7.65 -10.71 23.22
C ALA A 193 -8.68 -10.30 24.28
N THR A 194 -8.18 -9.58 25.29
CA THR A 194 -9.01 -9.00 26.35
C THR A 194 -9.20 -7.52 26.06
N THR A 195 -10.44 -7.04 26.01
CA THR A 195 -10.76 -5.64 25.77
C THR A 195 -10.08 -4.71 26.79
N GLY A 196 -9.48 -3.63 26.31
CA GLY A 196 -8.71 -2.66 27.10
C GLY A 196 -7.31 -3.13 27.48
N ASN A 197 -6.86 -4.30 27.00
CA ASN A 197 -5.50 -4.76 27.26
C ASN A 197 -4.49 -4.05 26.34
N ARG A 198 -3.72 -3.11 26.90
CA ARG A 198 -2.67 -2.38 26.19
C ARG A 198 -1.55 -3.26 25.62
N THR A 199 -1.37 -4.49 26.11
CA THR A 199 -0.38 -5.42 25.55
C THR A 199 -0.90 -6.17 24.32
N ALA A 200 -2.18 -5.98 23.95
CA ALA A 200 -2.71 -6.58 22.74
C ALA A 200 -2.10 -5.90 21.51
N SER A 201 -1.67 -6.73 20.55
CA SER A 201 -1.01 -6.31 19.31
C SER A 201 -1.40 -7.24 18.17
N PHE A 202 -1.40 -6.74 16.94
CA PHE A 202 -1.48 -7.55 15.74
C PHE A 202 -0.12 -8.22 15.48
N THR A 203 0.08 -9.39 16.08
CA THR A 203 1.34 -10.15 15.96
C THR A 203 1.43 -10.88 14.64
N LEU A 204 2.44 -10.53 13.85
CA LEU A 204 2.71 -11.16 12.56
C LEU A 204 3.34 -12.54 12.71
N LYS A 205 3.09 -13.41 11.74
CA LYS A 205 3.71 -14.74 11.64
C LYS A 205 4.65 -14.76 10.45
N GLU A 206 5.70 -15.59 10.51
CA GLU A 206 6.66 -15.69 9.40
C GLU A 206 5.96 -16.04 8.08
N GLY A 207 6.37 -15.39 6.99
CA GLY A 207 5.80 -15.57 5.66
C GLY A 207 4.35 -15.07 5.47
N MET A 208 3.70 -14.54 6.50
CA MET A 208 2.31 -14.10 6.42
C MET A 208 2.18 -12.82 5.60
N VAL A 209 1.09 -12.67 4.85
CA VAL A 209 0.78 -11.48 4.05
C VAL A 209 -0.56 -10.91 4.52
N ILE A 210 -0.57 -9.65 4.95
CA ILE A 210 -1.79 -8.89 5.27
C ILE A 210 -1.93 -7.78 4.24
N ARG A 211 -3.05 -7.79 3.50
CA ARG A 211 -3.38 -6.76 2.50
C ARG A 211 -4.62 -5.99 2.95
N GLY A 212 -4.44 -4.72 3.27
CA GLY A 212 -5.54 -3.78 3.47
C GLY A 212 -5.97 -3.12 2.16
N GLY A 213 -7.02 -2.31 2.25
CA GLY A 213 -7.48 -1.50 1.13
C GLY A 213 -8.65 -2.09 0.35
N TYR A 214 -9.34 -3.11 0.86
CA TYR A 214 -10.44 -3.76 0.13
C TYR A 214 -11.80 -3.12 0.44
N ALA A 215 -12.65 -3.05 -0.58
CA ALA A 215 -14.02 -2.58 -0.44
C ALA A 215 -14.84 -3.40 0.57
N GLY A 216 -14.67 -4.72 0.61
CA GLY A 216 -15.38 -5.58 1.57
C GLY A 216 -16.85 -5.82 1.24
N TYR A 217 -17.51 -6.53 2.13
CA TYR A 217 -18.91 -6.91 2.06
C TYR A 217 -19.83 -5.68 1.96
N GLY A 218 -20.93 -5.82 1.22
CA GLY A 218 -21.92 -4.75 1.07
C GLY A 218 -21.62 -3.75 -0.05
N LEU A 219 -20.40 -3.72 -0.58
CA LEU A 219 -20.04 -2.92 -1.75
C LEU A 219 -20.22 -3.69 -3.08
N PRO A 220 -20.46 -2.99 -4.22
CA PRO A 220 -20.74 -3.64 -5.51
C PRO A 220 -19.65 -4.59 -6.01
N ASN A 221 -18.39 -4.28 -5.70
CA ASN A 221 -17.25 -5.17 -5.93
C ASN A 221 -16.41 -5.27 -4.65
N PRO A 222 -16.68 -6.28 -3.79
CA PRO A 222 -15.95 -6.47 -2.53
C PRO A 222 -14.44 -6.68 -2.70
N ASN A 223 -14.01 -7.20 -3.85
CA ASN A 223 -12.61 -7.44 -4.17
C ASN A 223 -11.89 -6.20 -4.73
N LEU A 224 -12.59 -5.08 -4.92
CA LEU A 224 -11.94 -3.86 -5.39
C LEU A 224 -10.97 -3.37 -4.33
N ARG A 225 -9.68 -3.36 -4.68
CA ARG A 225 -8.61 -2.89 -3.81
C ARG A 225 -8.17 -1.48 -4.20
N ASN A 226 -8.34 -0.54 -3.29
CA ASN A 226 -7.83 0.82 -3.40
C ASN A 226 -7.60 1.36 -1.98
N PRO A 227 -6.37 1.28 -1.44
CA PRO A 227 -6.06 1.71 -0.08
C PRO A 227 -6.40 3.18 0.23
N ALA A 228 -6.45 4.05 -0.78
CA ALA A 228 -6.86 5.45 -0.61
C ALA A 228 -8.39 5.61 -0.48
N ALA A 229 -9.17 4.75 -1.14
CA ALA A 229 -10.64 4.79 -1.08
C ALA A 229 -11.23 3.92 0.04
N TYR A 230 -10.58 2.81 0.38
CA TYR A 230 -11.05 1.77 1.27
C TYR A 230 -10.06 1.55 2.42
N ALA A 231 -9.83 2.60 3.21
CA ALA A 231 -8.77 2.60 4.21
C ALA A 231 -8.95 1.50 5.26
N THR A 232 -7.96 0.61 5.35
CA THR A 232 -7.82 -0.33 6.47
C THR A 232 -6.94 0.30 7.54
N ILE A 233 -7.51 0.57 8.72
CA ILE A 233 -6.82 1.25 9.82
C ILE A 233 -6.60 0.26 10.96
N LEU A 234 -5.35 -0.06 11.26
CA LEU A 234 -4.93 -0.74 12.48
C LEU A 234 -4.69 0.32 13.55
N SER A 235 -5.55 0.38 14.56
CA SER A 235 -5.53 1.44 15.57
C SER A 235 -5.21 0.91 16.95
N GLY A 236 -4.27 1.58 17.63
CA GLY A 236 -3.98 1.38 19.04
C GLY A 236 -4.96 2.07 19.98
N ASP A 237 -5.82 2.97 19.51
CA ASP A 237 -6.86 3.64 20.30
C ASP A 237 -7.95 2.64 20.71
N LEU A 238 -7.83 2.06 21.90
CA LEU A 238 -8.65 0.92 22.32
C LEU A 238 -10.08 1.36 22.65
N ARG A 239 -10.24 2.55 23.25
CA ARG A 239 -11.55 3.11 23.65
C ARG A 239 -12.23 3.96 22.58
N GLY A 240 -11.51 4.41 21.56
CA GLY A 240 -12.10 5.30 20.55
C GLY A 240 -12.28 6.73 21.06
N ASP A 241 -11.50 7.14 22.07
CA ASP A 241 -11.66 8.40 22.80
C ASP A 241 -10.45 9.34 22.67
N ASP A 242 -9.52 9.02 21.75
CA ASP A 242 -8.46 9.91 21.31
C ASP A 242 -9.07 11.09 20.53
N GLN A 243 -9.41 12.15 21.27
CA GLN A 243 -9.83 13.42 20.70
C GLN A 243 -8.63 14.27 20.30
N ARG A 244 -8.78 14.97 19.18
CA ARG A 244 -7.84 15.98 18.67
C ARG A 244 -7.51 17.02 19.77
N GLY A 245 -6.22 17.13 20.12
CA GLY A 245 -5.71 18.10 21.11
C GLY A 245 -5.88 17.73 22.58
N ILE A 246 -6.60 16.66 22.94
CA ILE A 246 -6.74 16.16 24.32
C ILE A 246 -6.17 14.74 24.36
N LEU A 247 -4.92 14.61 24.78
CA LEU A 247 -4.16 13.35 24.75
C LEU A 247 -4.73 12.34 25.77
N ASN A 248 -5.70 11.53 25.33
CA ASN A 248 -6.26 10.40 26.09
C ASN A 248 -5.51 9.08 25.84
N LEU A 249 -4.24 9.14 25.43
CA LEU A 249 -3.43 7.98 24.98
C LEU A 249 -3.17 6.87 26.02
N SER A 250 -3.71 7.00 27.23
CA SER A 250 -3.39 6.14 28.39
C SER A 250 -3.93 4.72 28.30
N ASP A 251 -4.96 4.48 27.50
CA ASP A 251 -5.50 3.15 27.22
C ASP A 251 -4.99 2.55 25.90
N ASN A 252 -4.23 3.32 25.11
CA ASN A 252 -3.79 2.85 23.80
C ASN A 252 -2.85 1.65 23.91
N SER A 253 -2.91 0.75 22.92
CA SER A 253 -1.94 -0.33 22.81
C SER A 253 -0.51 0.20 22.80
N TYR A 254 0.38 -0.51 23.49
CA TYR A 254 1.81 -0.19 23.47
C TYR A 254 2.37 -0.32 22.06
N HIS A 255 2.09 -1.46 21.41
CA HIS A 255 2.44 -1.72 20.02
C HIS A 255 1.15 -2.03 19.27
N VAL A 256 0.90 -1.34 18.17
CA VAL A 256 -0.24 -1.69 17.30
C VAL A 256 0.06 -3.00 16.56
N VAL A 257 1.28 -3.11 16.04
CA VAL A 257 1.77 -4.28 15.29
C VAL A 257 3.04 -4.83 15.93
N THR A 258 3.17 -6.15 15.99
CA THR A 258 4.40 -6.81 16.42
C THR A 258 4.95 -7.69 15.30
N GLY A 259 6.22 -7.48 14.95
CA GLY A 259 6.90 -8.23 13.90
C GLY A 259 6.98 -9.73 14.19
N PRO A 260 7.24 -10.55 13.16
CA PRO A 260 7.21 -12.00 13.29
C PRO A 260 8.41 -12.53 14.06
N ARG A 261 8.30 -13.81 14.44
CA ARG A 261 9.44 -14.65 14.81
C ARG A 261 9.66 -15.65 13.68
N GLY A 262 10.88 -15.74 13.15
CA GLY A 262 11.23 -16.65 12.06
C GLY A 262 11.97 -15.99 10.89
N GLU A 263 12.35 -16.81 9.92
CA GLU A 263 13.26 -16.41 8.83
C GLU A 263 12.55 -15.81 7.60
N ARG A 264 11.30 -16.22 7.37
CA ARG A 264 10.50 -15.76 6.21
C ARG A 264 9.87 -14.41 6.52
N PRO A 265 10.01 -13.40 5.63
CA PRO A 265 9.47 -12.07 5.87
C PRO A 265 7.93 -12.11 5.99
N ALA A 266 7.39 -11.37 6.95
CA ALA A 266 5.97 -11.03 6.95
C ALA A 266 5.73 -9.74 6.16
N VAL A 267 4.60 -9.65 5.46
CA VAL A 267 4.23 -8.53 4.60
C VAL A 267 3.00 -7.83 5.15
N LEU A 268 3.07 -6.52 5.30
CA LEU A 268 1.92 -5.63 5.42
C LEU A 268 1.85 -4.78 4.15
N ASP A 269 0.67 -4.72 3.53
CA ASP A 269 0.44 -4.02 2.29
C ASP A 269 -0.85 -3.18 2.33
N GLY A 270 -0.74 -1.86 2.18
CA GLY A 270 -1.90 -0.97 2.06
C GLY A 270 -2.70 -0.76 3.35
N VAL A 271 -2.04 -0.75 4.51
CA VAL A 271 -2.68 -0.47 5.81
C VAL A 271 -2.19 0.83 6.42
N THR A 272 -3.05 1.48 7.21
CA THR A 272 -2.66 2.57 8.12
C THR A 272 -2.46 2.03 9.52
N VAL A 273 -1.33 2.33 10.16
CA VAL A 273 -1.00 2.00 11.55
C VAL A 273 -0.93 3.28 12.36
N THR A 274 -1.79 3.40 13.39
CA THR A 274 -1.96 4.64 14.15
C THR A 274 -2.24 4.41 15.62
N ALA A 275 -2.03 5.46 16.42
CA ALA A 275 -2.43 5.55 17.82
C ALA A 275 -1.75 4.51 18.74
N GLY A 276 -0.56 4.00 18.38
CA GLY A 276 0.28 3.29 19.34
C GLY A 276 0.87 4.23 20.39
N ASN A 277 0.96 3.78 21.64
CA ASN A 277 1.58 4.54 22.74
C ASN A 277 2.48 3.63 23.60
N ALA A 278 3.72 3.42 23.15
CA ALA A 278 4.72 2.63 23.84
C ALA A 278 5.42 3.44 24.96
N ASP A 279 4.74 3.61 26.09
CA ASP A 279 5.21 4.33 27.29
C ASP A 279 5.43 3.41 28.52
N GLY A 280 5.39 2.09 28.32
CA GLY A 280 5.46 1.10 29.39
C GLY A 280 6.89 0.68 29.80
N SER A 281 7.00 -0.33 30.68
CA SER A 281 8.28 -0.99 30.97
C SER A 281 8.71 -1.89 29.81
N TYR A 282 9.99 -2.28 29.75
CA TYR A 282 10.50 -3.23 28.75
C TYR A 282 9.55 -4.44 28.58
N PRO A 283 9.19 -4.85 27.35
CA PRO A 283 9.55 -4.25 26.04
C PRO A 283 8.60 -3.13 25.55
N ASN A 284 7.59 -2.77 26.33
CA ASN A 284 6.46 -1.90 25.97
C ASN A 284 6.80 -0.39 25.83
N HIS A 285 8.09 -0.03 25.74
CA HIS A 285 8.55 1.33 25.44
C HIS A 285 9.16 1.48 24.03
N TYR A 286 9.16 0.40 23.25
CA TYR A 286 9.66 0.37 21.89
C TYR A 286 8.52 0.50 20.88
N GLY A 287 8.73 1.14 19.73
CA GLY A 287 7.88 0.94 18.53
C GLY A 287 6.39 1.09 18.79
N GLY A 288 5.88 2.32 18.88
CA GLY A 288 4.46 2.58 19.09
C GLY A 288 3.59 1.97 17.98
N GLY A 289 3.93 2.28 16.73
CA GLY A 289 3.24 1.70 15.57
C GLY A 289 3.59 0.23 15.38
N LEU A 290 4.88 -0.06 15.19
CA LEU A 290 5.38 -1.43 15.01
C LEU A 290 6.66 -1.68 15.81
N TYR A 291 6.64 -2.76 16.58
CA TYR A 291 7.79 -3.33 17.26
C TYR A 291 8.22 -4.63 16.59
N ASN A 292 9.39 -4.65 15.94
CA ASN A 292 9.96 -5.86 15.35
C ASN A 292 11.07 -6.43 16.24
N PRO A 293 10.81 -7.49 17.01
CA PRO A 293 11.78 -8.02 17.95
C PRO A 293 12.91 -8.81 17.27
N GLU A 294 12.59 -9.65 16.27
CA GLU A 294 13.49 -10.73 15.84
C GLU A 294 13.36 -11.13 14.36
N GLY A 295 12.25 -10.78 13.68
CA GLY A 295 11.94 -11.29 12.33
C GLY A 295 12.25 -10.31 11.20
N LYS A 296 11.87 -10.70 9.97
CA LYS A 296 11.92 -9.82 8.80
C LYS A 296 10.53 -9.26 8.50
N VAL A 297 10.44 -7.96 8.24
CA VAL A 297 9.17 -7.28 7.91
C VAL A 297 9.30 -6.53 6.58
N GLN A 298 8.31 -6.68 5.72
CA GLN A 298 8.14 -5.92 4.48
C GLN A 298 6.85 -5.09 4.59
N LEU A 299 6.98 -3.79 4.43
CA LEU A 299 5.91 -2.81 4.50
C LEU A 299 5.76 -2.20 3.11
N ILE A 300 4.59 -2.33 2.50
CA ILE A 300 4.31 -1.91 1.13
C ILE A 300 3.11 -0.98 1.17
N SER A 301 3.21 0.22 0.59
CA SER A 301 2.08 1.15 0.51
C SER A 301 1.40 1.42 1.87
N CYS A 302 2.18 1.37 2.96
CA CYS A 302 1.69 1.50 4.33
C CYS A 302 1.84 2.93 4.83
N VAL A 303 0.94 3.33 5.72
CA VAL A 303 0.98 4.62 6.42
C VAL A 303 1.20 4.36 7.90
N PHE A 304 2.24 4.98 8.49
CA PHE A 304 2.44 5.01 9.93
C PHE A 304 2.30 6.44 10.41
N ARG A 305 1.25 6.71 11.20
CA ARG A 305 0.99 8.06 11.68
C ARG A 305 0.57 8.15 13.13
N SER A 306 0.91 9.27 13.77
CA SER A 306 0.47 9.60 15.13
C SER A 306 0.73 8.46 16.13
N ASN A 307 1.87 7.78 15.99
CA ASN A 307 2.34 6.78 16.94
C ASN A 307 3.39 7.37 17.87
N THR A 308 3.33 6.99 19.14
CA THR A 308 4.26 7.43 20.18
C THR A 308 5.01 6.23 20.75
N GLY A 309 6.32 6.38 20.94
CA GLY A 309 7.12 5.43 21.71
C GLY A 309 8.25 6.13 22.45
N VAL A 310 8.86 5.47 23.43
CA VAL A 310 10.12 6.00 23.99
C VAL A 310 11.22 5.92 22.94
N TRP A 311 11.31 4.78 22.24
CA TRP A 311 12.28 4.55 21.16
C TRP A 311 11.56 4.00 19.95
N GLY A 312 11.71 4.63 18.78
CA GLY A 312 10.93 4.26 17.61
C GLY A 312 9.47 4.67 17.78
N GLY A 313 9.11 5.89 17.36
CA GLY A 313 7.71 6.34 17.43
C GLY A 313 6.83 5.51 16.50
N ALA A 314 7.13 5.56 15.20
CA ALA A 314 6.47 4.71 14.22
C ALA A 314 6.98 3.27 14.30
N LEU A 315 8.29 3.07 14.21
CA LEU A 315 8.91 1.76 14.04
C LEU A 315 10.13 1.58 14.94
N MET A 316 10.19 0.44 15.63
CA MET A 316 11.42 -0.07 16.26
C MET A 316 11.81 -1.40 15.61
N ASN A 317 13.03 -1.48 15.08
CA ASN A 317 13.58 -2.69 14.51
C ASN A 317 14.77 -3.22 15.32
N PHE A 318 14.60 -4.39 15.93
CA PHE A 318 15.66 -5.26 16.43
C PHE A 318 15.90 -6.48 15.53
N GLY A 319 14.96 -6.76 14.61
CA GLY A 319 15.06 -7.88 13.69
C GLY A 319 16.12 -7.68 12.61
N PRO A 320 16.49 -8.76 11.89
CA PRO A 320 17.55 -8.72 10.88
C PRO A 320 17.25 -7.79 9.70
N ALA A 321 15.98 -7.56 9.36
CA ALA A 321 15.63 -6.63 8.28
C ALA A 321 14.21 -6.03 8.40
N VAL A 322 14.08 -4.75 8.07
CA VAL A 322 12.82 -4.08 7.76
C VAL A 322 12.92 -3.39 6.40
N THR A 323 11.98 -3.65 5.51
CA THR A 323 11.91 -3.04 4.17
C THR A 323 10.62 -2.24 4.06
N LEU A 324 10.73 -0.98 3.66
CA LEU A 324 9.63 -0.07 3.39
C LEU A 324 9.66 0.30 1.91
N VAL A 325 8.56 0.06 1.22
CA VAL A 325 8.37 0.45 -0.17
C VAL A 325 7.09 1.24 -0.29
N ASN A 326 7.14 2.40 -0.91
CA ASN A 326 5.95 3.23 -1.14
C ASN A 326 5.26 3.66 0.18
N CYS A 327 6.01 3.79 1.27
CA CYS A 327 5.44 4.01 2.61
C CYS A 327 5.51 5.48 3.04
N GLN A 328 4.58 5.87 3.93
CA GLN A 328 4.53 7.20 4.53
C GLN A 328 4.62 7.09 6.05
N LEU A 329 5.63 7.73 6.64
CA LEU A 329 5.84 7.81 8.09
C LEU A 329 5.72 9.28 8.49
N PHE A 330 4.63 9.66 9.14
CA PHE A 330 4.45 11.06 9.54
C PHE A 330 3.79 11.28 10.89
N ASP A 331 4.08 12.41 11.52
CA ASP A 331 3.56 12.75 12.84
C ASP A 331 3.81 11.69 13.92
N ASN A 332 4.90 10.91 13.81
CA ASN A 332 5.27 9.97 14.85
C ASN A 332 6.24 10.62 15.84
N ARG A 333 6.11 10.28 17.12
CA ARG A 333 6.86 10.91 18.21
C ARG A 333 7.67 9.87 18.98
N ALA A 334 8.96 10.14 19.12
CA ALA A 334 9.82 9.44 20.06
C ALA A 334 10.17 10.33 21.25
N LEU A 335 10.00 9.85 22.49
CA LEU A 335 10.50 10.57 23.65
C LEU A 335 12.04 10.60 23.67
N MET A 336 12.67 9.54 23.15
CA MET A 336 14.11 9.44 23.02
C MET A 336 14.59 9.66 21.58
N LEU A 337 14.64 8.61 20.76
CA LEU A 337 15.23 8.65 19.42
C LEU A 337 14.37 7.89 18.40
N GLY A 338 14.50 8.26 17.12
CA GLY A 338 13.83 7.58 16.01
C GLY A 338 12.33 7.83 15.99
N GLY A 339 11.89 9.08 15.84
CA GLY A 339 10.47 9.41 15.73
C GLY A 339 9.79 8.61 14.61
N GLY A 340 10.38 8.60 13.41
CA GLY A 340 9.96 7.73 12.32
C GLY A 340 10.43 6.29 12.51
N LEU A 341 11.74 6.04 12.44
CA LEU A 341 12.33 4.71 12.56
C LEU A 341 13.52 4.70 13.53
N TYR A 342 13.53 3.74 14.44
CA TYR A 342 14.74 3.33 15.15
C TYR A 342 15.17 1.95 14.66
N ASN A 343 16.39 1.83 14.15
CA ASN A 343 17.00 0.59 13.69
C ASN A 343 18.18 0.19 14.60
N TYR A 344 18.16 -1.03 15.11
CA TYR A 344 19.19 -1.59 15.99
C TYR A 344 19.80 -2.84 15.35
N GLU A 345 21.10 -2.79 15.02
CA GLU A 345 21.95 -3.85 14.45
C GLU A 345 21.51 -4.45 13.08
N GLY A 346 20.22 -4.40 12.74
CA GLY A 346 19.64 -4.94 11.51
C GLY A 346 19.77 -4.05 10.27
N LEU A 347 19.15 -4.50 9.18
CA LEU A 347 19.05 -3.76 7.93
C LEU A 347 17.72 -2.99 7.85
N ALA A 348 17.76 -1.72 7.45
CA ALA A 348 16.57 -0.96 7.10
C ALA A 348 16.68 -0.43 5.66
N THR A 349 15.68 -0.69 4.83
CA THR A 349 15.62 -0.19 3.45
C THR A 349 14.34 0.62 3.26
N LEU A 350 14.46 1.87 2.83
CA LEU A 350 13.35 2.75 2.47
C LEU A 350 13.45 3.08 0.98
N THR A 351 12.46 2.68 0.20
CA THR A 351 12.38 2.98 -1.24
C THR A 351 11.07 3.69 -1.51
N ASN A 352 11.11 4.80 -2.24
CA ASN A 352 9.90 5.56 -2.57
C ASN A 352 9.10 5.97 -1.33
N CYS A 353 9.78 6.41 -0.27
CA CYS A 353 9.15 6.68 1.02
C CYS A 353 9.09 8.17 1.31
N ARG A 354 8.10 8.56 2.10
CA ARG A 354 7.99 9.90 2.69
C ARG A 354 8.10 9.81 4.21
N VAL A 355 9.05 10.52 4.80
CA VAL A 355 9.26 10.58 6.25
C VAL A 355 9.20 12.04 6.69
N THR A 356 8.08 12.46 7.27
CA THR A 356 7.82 13.89 7.52
C THR A 356 7.15 14.19 8.85
N GLY A 357 7.44 15.32 9.48
CA GLY A 357 6.74 15.72 10.71
C GLY A 357 7.03 14.87 11.94
N ASN A 358 7.95 13.89 11.84
CA ASN A 358 8.30 13.04 12.97
C ASN A 358 9.21 13.80 13.94
N THR A 359 9.07 13.51 15.23
CA THR A 359 9.77 14.24 16.29
C THR A 359 10.53 13.30 17.21
N ALA A 360 11.66 13.77 17.74
CA ALA A 360 12.39 13.11 18.81
C ALA A 360 12.82 14.15 19.85
N GLU A 361 12.60 13.89 21.13
CA GLU A 361 12.75 14.90 22.19
C GLU A 361 14.09 14.86 22.93
N TYR A 362 14.88 13.79 22.75
CA TYR A 362 16.13 13.67 23.47
C TYR A 362 17.19 14.64 22.96
N ALA A 363 17.69 15.46 23.88
CA ALA A 363 18.61 16.55 23.58
C ALA A 363 20.09 16.16 23.70
N GLU A 364 20.44 14.99 24.25
CA GLU A 364 21.85 14.69 24.59
C GLU A 364 22.60 13.82 23.57
N THR A 365 21.92 13.03 22.73
CA THR A 365 22.54 12.33 21.58
C THR A 365 22.23 13.06 20.27
N ALA A 366 22.95 12.69 19.21
CA ALA A 366 23.06 13.45 17.98
C ALA A 366 21.78 13.56 17.10
N GLY A 367 20.56 13.58 17.65
CA GLY A 367 19.29 13.71 16.90
C GLY A 367 18.81 12.40 16.27
N GLY A 368 18.04 12.48 15.19
CA GLY A 368 17.45 11.31 14.51
C GLY A 368 15.92 11.26 14.59
N ALA A 369 15.25 12.40 14.46
CA ALA A 369 13.78 12.47 14.52
C ALA A 369 13.10 11.72 13.37
N ALA A 370 13.66 11.75 12.18
CA ALA A 370 13.20 10.91 11.07
C ALA A 370 13.70 9.47 11.26
N LEU A 371 15.01 9.31 11.48
CA LEU A 371 15.64 8.01 11.56
C LEU A 371 16.82 8.01 12.54
N TYR A 372 16.86 7.01 13.40
CA TYR A 372 18.02 6.68 14.23
C TYR A 372 18.50 5.26 13.93
N ASN A 373 19.79 5.11 13.62
CA ASN A 373 20.43 3.83 13.34
C ASN A 373 21.53 3.57 14.36
N LEU A 374 21.45 2.45 15.09
CA LEU A 374 22.46 2.01 16.05
C LEU A 374 23.05 0.68 15.61
N ASP A 375 24.34 0.68 15.26
CA ASP A 375 25.12 -0.49 14.82
C ASP A 375 24.55 -1.28 13.61
N GLY A 376 23.45 -0.84 13.01
CA GLY A 376 22.84 -1.42 11.81
C GLY A 376 23.27 -0.75 10.51
N ALA A 377 22.57 -1.05 9.42
CA ALA A 377 22.74 -0.38 8.13
C ALA A 377 21.40 0.07 7.54
N VAL A 378 21.41 1.24 6.91
CA VAL A 378 20.24 1.90 6.33
C VAL A 378 20.50 2.24 4.87
N THR A 379 19.54 1.91 4.00
CA THR A 379 19.51 2.33 2.60
C THR A 379 18.24 3.12 2.32
N ILE A 380 18.38 4.31 1.73
CA ILE A 380 17.27 5.23 1.43
C ILE A 380 17.36 5.58 -0.07
N LEU A 381 16.33 5.26 -0.83
CA LEU A 381 16.29 5.44 -2.28
C LEU A 381 15.02 6.17 -2.69
N ASN A 382 15.16 7.17 -3.56
CA ASN A 382 14.02 7.88 -4.16
C ASN A 382 13.00 8.32 -3.10
N SER A 383 13.47 8.95 -2.01
CA SER A 383 12.64 9.23 -0.84
C SER A 383 12.73 10.70 -0.42
N THR A 384 11.70 11.19 0.25
CA THR A 384 11.66 12.55 0.79
C THR A 384 11.63 12.51 2.31
N ILE A 385 12.61 13.15 2.94
CA ILE A 385 12.74 13.28 4.40
C ILE A 385 12.77 14.77 4.73
N ALA A 386 11.69 15.29 5.30
CA ALA A 386 11.53 16.73 5.53
C ALA A 386 10.70 17.05 6.77
N ASP A 387 10.91 18.23 7.36
CA ASP A 387 10.17 18.70 8.54
C ASP A 387 10.16 17.72 9.73
N ASN A 388 11.26 17.01 9.99
CA ASN A 388 11.42 16.15 11.16
C ASN A 388 12.28 16.85 12.23
N PRO A 389 11.69 17.69 13.10
CA PRO A 389 12.46 18.47 14.06
C PRO A 389 13.05 17.59 15.16
N SER A 390 14.29 17.89 15.53
CA SER A 390 14.94 17.40 16.75
C SER A 390 15.68 18.54 17.46
N PRO A 391 15.86 18.48 18.79
CA PRO A 391 16.62 19.49 19.53
C PRO A 391 18.03 19.76 18.98
N ASN A 392 18.66 18.74 18.39
CA ASN A 392 20.01 18.84 17.79
C ASN A 392 20.02 19.07 16.27
N GLY A 393 18.83 19.27 15.67
CA GLY A 393 18.63 19.60 14.26
C GLY A 393 19.03 18.51 13.27
N LYS A 394 19.21 17.26 13.71
CA LYS A 394 19.55 16.12 12.84
C LYS A 394 18.31 15.31 12.52
N ALA A 395 18.01 15.13 11.24
CA ALA A 395 16.91 14.29 10.79
C ALA A 395 17.30 12.81 10.86
N ILE A 396 18.51 12.49 10.39
CA ILE A 396 19.06 11.14 10.37
C ILE A 396 20.34 11.09 11.20
N SER A 397 20.39 10.14 12.13
CA SER A 397 21.58 9.90 12.94
C SER A 397 21.95 8.44 12.93
N THR A 398 23.23 8.17 12.64
CA THR A 398 23.79 6.82 12.69
C THR A 398 24.91 6.77 13.72
N PHE A 399 24.81 5.85 14.67
CA PHE A 399 25.76 5.65 15.74
C PHE A 399 26.31 4.24 15.69
N ARG A 400 27.57 4.10 16.09
CA ARG A 400 28.22 2.80 16.18
C ARG A 400 29.22 2.71 17.32
N TRP A 401 29.24 1.59 18.04
CA TRP A 401 30.23 1.36 19.11
C TRP A 401 31.59 0.82 18.61
N GLY A 402 31.66 0.22 17.42
CA GLY A 402 32.88 -0.45 16.88
C GLY A 402 33.50 0.16 15.61
N SER A 403 34.58 -0.46 15.09
CA SER A 403 35.42 0.05 13.97
C SER A 403 35.32 -0.70 12.63
N GLY A 404 34.54 -1.77 12.51
CA GLY A 404 34.41 -2.53 11.25
C GLY A 404 34.02 -1.70 10.01
N ALA A 405 34.57 -2.07 8.86
CA ALA A 405 34.43 -1.31 7.62
C ALA A 405 33.02 -1.38 6.98
N GLY A 406 32.76 -0.47 6.04
CA GLY A 406 31.62 -0.51 5.12
C GLY A 406 30.63 0.65 5.26
N VAL A 407 29.85 0.87 4.21
CA VAL A 407 28.76 1.86 4.20
C VAL A 407 27.62 1.39 5.10
N LYS A 408 27.17 2.25 6.00
CA LYS A 408 26.10 2.02 6.98
C LYS A 408 24.91 2.95 6.78
N LEU A 409 25.09 4.06 6.10
CA LEU A 409 24.00 4.88 5.60
C LEU A 409 24.25 5.13 4.12
N LYS A 410 23.40 4.57 3.27
CA LYS A 410 23.40 4.83 1.84
C LYS A 410 22.14 5.61 1.48
N ILE A 411 22.30 6.74 0.80
CA ILE A 411 21.19 7.58 0.36
C ILE A 411 21.39 7.90 -1.12
N ALA A 412 20.37 7.65 -1.95
CA ALA A 412 20.40 8.02 -3.36
C ALA A 412 19.06 8.58 -3.86
N ASN A 413 19.11 9.46 -4.87
CA ASN A 413 17.94 10.06 -5.52
C ASN A 413 16.93 10.68 -4.54
N SER A 414 17.39 11.21 -3.40
CA SER A 414 16.50 11.57 -2.29
C SER A 414 16.60 13.06 -1.93
N ILE A 415 15.56 13.59 -1.30
CA ILE A 415 15.55 14.95 -0.75
C ILE A 415 15.58 14.88 0.77
N LEU A 416 16.52 15.60 1.39
CA LEU A 416 16.63 15.81 2.83
C LEU A 416 16.56 17.32 3.12
N PHE A 417 15.50 17.75 3.80
CA PHE A 417 15.22 19.17 4.05
C PHE A 417 14.57 19.40 5.43
N ASN A 418 15.40 19.50 6.48
CA ASN A 418 14.98 19.54 7.89
C ASN A 418 15.68 20.66 8.69
N GLY A 419 16.05 21.77 8.04
CA GLY A 419 16.63 22.96 8.69
C GLY A 419 18.15 23.09 8.60
N GLY A 420 18.84 22.28 7.79
CA GLY A 420 20.24 22.54 7.40
C GLY A 420 21.32 21.77 8.17
N ASN A 421 20.98 20.57 8.66
CA ASN A 421 21.92 19.67 9.34
C ASN A 421 21.43 18.22 9.24
N GLU A 422 21.17 17.77 8.02
CA GLU A 422 20.32 16.60 7.79
C GLU A 422 20.84 15.28 8.38
N ILE A 423 22.16 15.06 8.31
CA ILE A 423 22.79 13.77 8.61
C ILE A 423 23.88 13.94 9.66
N TRP A 424 23.89 13.04 10.63
CA TRP A 424 25.02 12.85 11.54
C TRP A 424 25.47 11.38 11.58
N SER A 425 26.79 11.18 11.64
CA SER A 425 27.42 9.89 11.87
C SER A 425 28.66 10.05 12.73
N ASN A 426 28.88 9.14 13.69
CA ASN A 426 30.16 9.07 14.41
C ASN A 426 31.29 8.44 13.58
N ILE A 427 30.97 7.89 12.40
CA ILE A 427 31.92 7.38 11.40
C ILE A 427 31.50 7.96 10.05
N ARG A 428 32.03 9.14 9.70
CA ARG A 428 31.55 9.92 8.54
C ARG A 428 31.76 9.18 7.22
N GLU A 429 32.85 8.42 7.10
CA GLU A 429 33.21 7.60 5.94
C GLU A 429 32.28 6.39 5.72
N ALA A 430 31.44 6.04 6.71
CA ALA A 430 30.41 5.02 6.57
C ALA A 430 29.10 5.57 5.96
N VAL A 431 29.09 6.84 5.51
CA VAL A 431 27.94 7.49 4.91
C VAL A 431 28.20 7.77 3.43
N GLU A 432 27.38 7.18 2.57
CA GLU A 432 27.38 7.40 1.12
C GLU A 432 26.10 8.12 0.72
N VAL A 433 26.23 9.29 0.10
CA VAL A 433 25.10 10.08 -0.41
C VAL A 433 25.39 10.45 -1.85
N THR A 434 24.51 10.11 -2.78
CA THR A 434 24.68 10.43 -4.21
C THR A 434 23.37 10.86 -4.84
N TYR A 435 23.41 11.78 -5.80
CA TYR A 435 22.21 12.29 -6.48
C TYR A 435 21.11 12.72 -5.51
N CYS A 436 21.46 13.40 -4.42
CA CYS A 436 20.51 13.88 -3.42
C CYS A 436 20.50 15.41 -3.31
N ASN A 437 19.34 15.97 -2.95
CA ASN A 437 19.24 17.35 -2.51
C ASN A 437 19.28 17.38 -0.99
N VAL A 438 20.41 17.78 -0.41
CA VAL A 438 20.63 17.77 1.04
C VAL A 438 20.79 19.21 1.52
N GLN A 439 19.87 19.69 2.36
CA GLN A 439 19.96 21.03 2.92
C GLN A 439 21.21 21.19 3.80
N GLY A 440 22.02 22.22 3.53
CA GLY A 440 23.32 22.38 4.18
C GLY A 440 24.45 21.57 3.53
N GLY A 441 24.12 20.74 2.54
CA GLY A 441 25.05 20.05 1.66
C GLY A 441 25.63 18.74 2.21
N TRP A 442 25.99 17.85 1.28
CA TRP A 442 26.75 16.64 1.57
C TRP A 442 27.63 16.26 0.38
N THR A 443 28.87 15.85 0.65
CA THR A 443 29.82 15.45 -0.39
C THR A 443 29.38 14.17 -1.08
N GLY A 444 29.36 14.15 -2.40
CA GLY A 444 29.06 12.97 -3.20
C GLY A 444 28.65 13.32 -4.62
N THR A 445 28.72 12.34 -5.52
CA THR A 445 28.39 12.52 -6.94
C THR A 445 26.94 12.97 -7.10
N GLY A 446 26.71 14.03 -7.87
CA GLY A 446 25.37 14.49 -8.23
C GLY A 446 24.58 15.14 -7.09
N ASN A 447 25.16 15.32 -5.90
CA ASN A 447 24.45 15.99 -4.81
C ASN A 447 24.34 17.50 -5.04
N ILE A 448 23.19 18.05 -4.66
CA ILE A 448 22.89 19.49 -4.65
C ILE A 448 22.49 19.92 -3.23
N SER A 449 22.56 21.23 -2.96
CA SER A 449 22.14 21.83 -1.68
C SER A 449 21.38 23.11 -1.96
N THR A 450 20.14 22.94 -2.42
CA THR A 450 19.30 24.05 -2.86
C THR A 450 17.90 23.87 -2.30
N ASN A 451 17.10 24.94 -2.24
CA ASN A 451 15.70 24.81 -1.85
C ASN A 451 15.00 23.86 -2.85
N PRO A 452 14.42 22.73 -2.39
CA PRO A 452 13.71 21.79 -3.27
C PRO A 452 12.42 22.38 -3.85
N GLN A 453 11.96 23.54 -3.36
CA GLN A 453 10.73 24.19 -3.81
C GLN A 453 9.53 23.23 -3.73
N PHE A 454 9.30 22.65 -2.55
CA PHE A 454 8.06 21.92 -2.30
C PHE A 454 6.86 22.84 -2.43
N LYS A 455 5.73 22.32 -2.93
CA LYS A 455 4.46 23.07 -3.00
C LYS A 455 4.04 23.58 -1.64
N ARG A 456 4.16 22.76 -0.59
CA ARG A 456 3.85 23.15 0.78
C ARG A 456 4.59 22.29 1.81
N LEU A 457 5.36 22.92 2.68
CA LEU A 457 5.93 22.24 3.85
C LEU A 457 4.84 21.87 4.87
N GLY A 458 5.08 20.81 5.63
CA GLY A 458 4.23 20.45 6.76
C GLY A 458 4.51 21.36 7.96
N THR A 459 3.55 21.47 8.87
CA THR A 459 3.70 22.32 10.06
C THR A 459 2.86 21.82 11.22
N ARG A 460 3.15 22.28 12.43
CA ARG A 460 2.28 22.04 13.59
C ARG A 460 1.42 23.28 13.86
N ASN A 461 0.14 23.09 14.17
CA ASN A 461 -0.72 24.17 14.63
C ASN A 461 -0.40 24.56 16.09
N LEU A 462 -1.14 25.53 16.64
CA LEU A 462 -0.93 26.02 18.01
C LEU A 462 -1.21 24.95 19.07
N GLU A 463 -2.07 23.99 18.74
CA GLU A 463 -2.44 22.84 19.56
C GLU A 463 -1.40 21.69 19.45
N GLY A 464 -0.36 21.86 18.62
CA GLY A 464 0.70 20.88 18.40
C GLY A 464 0.35 19.78 17.40
N GLU A 465 -0.80 19.85 16.75
CA GLU A 465 -1.24 18.88 15.75
C GLU A 465 -0.47 19.06 14.45
N TRP A 466 -0.09 17.94 13.84
CA TRP A 466 0.56 17.96 12.53
C TRP A 466 -0.44 18.24 11.41
N ILE A 467 -0.20 19.33 10.68
CA ILE A 467 -0.84 19.65 9.41
C ILE A 467 0.10 19.18 8.31
N ASP A 468 -0.32 18.14 7.61
CA ASP A 468 0.53 17.47 6.64
C ASP A 468 0.83 18.33 5.41
N GLY A 469 2.05 18.26 4.89
CA GLY A 469 2.54 19.04 3.74
C GLY A 469 2.21 18.42 2.38
N ASP A 470 2.42 19.19 1.31
CA ASP A 470 2.51 18.70 -0.07
C ASP A 470 3.97 18.81 -0.55
N TYR A 471 4.68 17.69 -0.45
CA TYR A 471 6.10 17.59 -0.77
C TYR A 471 6.39 17.25 -2.23
N ARG A 472 5.40 17.42 -3.12
CA ARG A 472 5.66 17.48 -4.55
C ARG A 472 6.45 18.74 -4.88
N LEU A 473 7.25 18.67 -5.93
CA LEU A 473 8.08 19.79 -6.36
C LEU A 473 7.25 20.81 -7.14
N GLU A 474 7.65 22.08 -7.05
CA GLU A 474 7.21 23.14 -7.95
C GLU A 474 7.96 23.04 -9.28
N ALA A 475 7.37 23.56 -10.36
CA ALA A 475 7.90 23.40 -11.72
C ALA A 475 9.31 24.01 -11.95
N SER A 476 9.78 24.90 -11.08
CA SER A 476 11.13 25.48 -11.15
C SER A 476 12.16 24.78 -10.26
N SER A 477 11.78 23.65 -9.65
CA SER A 477 12.62 23.00 -8.66
C SER A 477 13.94 22.52 -9.26
N PRO A 478 15.08 22.77 -8.58
CA PRO A 478 16.38 22.23 -8.99
C PRO A 478 16.52 20.72 -8.76
N ALA A 479 15.55 20.09 -8.10
CA ALA A 479 15.52 18.65 -7.86
C ALA A 479 14.87 17.85 -9.00
N ILE A 480 14.23 18.52 -9.97
CA ILE A 480 13.63 17.91 -11.15
C ILE A 480 14.74 17.44 -12.11
N ASP A 481 14.60 16.24 -12.67
CA ASP A 481 15.53 15.56 -13.58
C ASP A 481 16.98 15.46 -13.04
N ALA A 482 17.16 15.64 -11.73
CA ALA A 482 18.48 15.77 -11.11
C ALA A 482 19.01 14.44 -10.54
N GLY A 483 18.16 13.39 -10.53
CA GLY A 483 18.50 12.06 -10.07
C GLY A 483 19.23 11.19 -11.08
N SER A 484 19.43 9.92 -10.72
CA SER A 484 20.09 8.91 -11.53
C SER A 484 19.22 7.67 -11.74
N ASN A 485 18.85 7.39 -12.99
CA ASN A 485 18.08 6.19 -13.35
C ASN A 485 18.84 4.90 -13.02
N ALA A 486 20.18 4.93 -13.03
CA ALA A 486 21.01 3.78 -12.68
C ALA A 486 20.94 3.43 -11.17
N ALA A 487 20.43 4.33 -10.33
CA ALA A 487 20.22 4.10 -8.91
C ALA A 487 18.77 3.67 -8.58
N LEU A 488 17.90 3.53 -9.58
CA LEU A 488 16.56 2.97 -9.38
C LEU A 488 16.67 1.49 -9.00
N PRO A 489 16.04 1.05 -7.89
CA PRO A 489 15.97 -0.36 -7.53
C PRO A 489 14.99 -1.10 -8.47
N ALA A 490 15.06 -2.43 -8.47
CA ALA A 490 14.08 -3.25 -9.17
C ALA A 490 12.69 -3.19 -8.50
N ASP A 491 11.63 -3.36 -9.28
CA ASP A 491 10.25 -3.42 -8.79
C ASP A 491 9.89 -4.78 -8.19
N SER A 492 10.59 -5.16 -7.13
CA SER A 492 10.43 -6.50 -6.54
C SER A 492 9.03 -6.77 -5.95
N PHE A 493 8.13 -5.78 -5.94
CA PHE A 493 6.79 -5.87 -5.36
C PHE A 493 5.67 -5.61 -6.37
N ASP A 494 5.97 -5.45 -7.67
CA ASP A 494 4.97 -5.27 -8.74
C ASP A 494 4.03 -4.09 -8.43
N LEU A 495 4.60 -2.89 -8.28
CA LEU A 495 3.88 -1.72 -7.77
C LEU A 495 2.82 -1.18 -8.73
N ASP A 496 2.97 -1.39 -10.03
CA ASP A 496 1.98 -1.02 -11.05
C ASP A 496 1.09 -2.20 -11.49
N GLY A 497 1.38 -3.42 -11.03
CA GLY A 497 0.54 -4.60 -11.22
C GLY A 497 0.60 -5.19 -12.63
N ASP A 498 1.67 -4.93 -13.37
CA ASP A 498 1.88 -5.47 -14.72
C ASP A 498 2.56 -6.85 -14.74
N GLY A 499 3.06 -7.31 -13.58
CA GLY A 499 3.69 -8.60 -13.35
C GLY A 499 5.21 -8.64 -13.59
N ASN A 500 5.84 -7.52 -13.96
CA ASN A 500 7.27 -7.43 -14.27
C ASN A 500 8.10 -6.96 -13.08
N THR A 501 8.39 -7.88 -12.16
CA THR A 501 9.13 -7.55 -10.93
C THR A 501 10.63 -7.25 -11.09
N THR A 502 11.14 -7.24 -12.32
CA THR A 502 12.58 -7.07 -12.61
C THR A 502 12.92 -5.72 -13.23
N GLU A 503 11.92 -4.96 -13.66
CA GLU A 503 12.16 -3.64 -14.20
C GLU A 503 12.57 -2.63 -13.12
N PRO A 504 13.24 -1.53 -13.48
CA PRO A 504 13.46 -0.44 -12.56
C PRO A 504 12.12 0.10 -12.04
N LEU A 505 12.07 0.44 -10.74
CA LEU A 505 10.92 1.01 -10.04
C LEU A 505 10.03 1.88 -10.97
N PRO A 506 8.83 1.42 -11.35
CA PRO A 506 8.07 1.99 -12.48
C PRO A 506 7.26 3.22 -12.09
N VAL A 507 6.87 3.33 -10.81
CA VAL A 507 6.01 4.41 -10.31
C VAL A 507 6.59 5.13 -9.09
N ASP A 508 6.22 6.39 -8.95
CA ASP A 508 6.51 7.24 -7.79
C ASP A 508 5.47 7.03 -6.66
N LEU A 509 5.53 7.85 -5.60
CA LEU A 509 4.64 7.72 -4.45
C LEU A 509 3.15 8.03 -4.77
N ASP A 510 2.88 8.70 -5.89
CA ASP A 510 1.51 8.97 -6.38
C ASP A 510 0.99 7.89 -7.32
N GLY A 511 1.81 6.89 -7.65
CA GLY A 511 1.49 5.92 -8.70
C GLY A 511 1.67 6.47 -10.11
N GLU A 512 2.36 7.61 -10.27
CA GLU A 512 2.68 8.18 -11.58
C GLU A 512 4.05 7.66 -12.08
N PRO A 513 4.33 7.65 -13.40
CA PRO A 513 5.56 7.07 -13.93
C PRO A 513 6.83 7.67 -13.32
N ARG A 514 7.72 6.80 -12.84
CA ARG A 514 8.94 7.16 -12.10
C ARG A 514 10.04 7.82 -12.94
N VAL A 515 9.98 7.65 -14.25
CA VAL A 515 10.86 8.36 -15.19
C VAL A 515 9.97 8.87 -16.30
N LYS A 516 9.63 10.16 -16.24
CA LYS A 516 8.73 10.76 -17.23
C LYS A 516 9.47 11.34 -18.44
N ASP A 517 10.61 11.98 -18.19
CA ASP A 517 11.45 12.56 -19.25
C ASP A 517 12.71 11.70 -19.45
N ALA A 518 13.89 12.23 -19.12
CA ALA A 518 15.15 11.51 -19.32
C ALA A 518 15.75 11.01 -18.00
N ARG A 519 15.46 11.69 -16.88
CA ARG A 519 16.00 11.34 -15.56
C ARG A 519 14.89 11.33 -14.52
N VAL A 520 15.07 10.48 -13.52
CA VAL A 520 14.28 10.50 -12.28
C VAL A 520 14.53 11.80 -11.53
N ASP A 521 13.49 12.35 -10.92
CA ASP A 521 13.60 13.44 -9.97
C ASP A 521 14.29 12.97 -8.67
N MET A 522 14.81 13.92 -7.89
CA MET A 522 15.18 13.58 -6.52
C MET A 522 13.92 13.61 -5.64
N GLY A 523 13.76 12.62 -4.77
CA GLY A 523 12.67 12.56 -3.80
C GLY A 523 11.69 11.42 -4.06
N ALA A 524 10.59 11.44 -3.31
CA ALA A 524 9.53 10.43 -3.41
C ALA A 524 8.59 10.62 -4.61
N TYR A 525 8.52 11.82 -5.17
CA TYR A 525 7.56 12.18 -6.22
C TYR A 525 8.30 12.58 -7.49
N GLU A 526 7.74 12.22 -8.64
CA GLU A 526 8.12 12.78 -9.93
C GLU A 526 7.26 14.01 -10.23
N GLN A 527 7.89 15.08 -10.69
CA GLN A 527 7.16 16.24 -11.14
C GLN A 527 6.57 15.97 -12.52
N LEU A 528 5.24 15.91 -12.56
CA LEU A 528 4.54 15.94 -13.82
C LEU A 528 4.66 17.35 -14.43
N ALA A 529 5.28 17.49 -15.60
CA ALA A 529 5.10 18.66 -16.47
C ALA A 529 3.62 19.09 -16.43
N LYS A 530 3.39 20.28 -15.88
CA LYS A 530 2.10 20.86 -15.45
C LYS A 530 0.87 20.13 -16.02
N LYS A 531 0.38 19.12 -15.30
CA LYS A 531 -1.00 18.66 -15.47
C LYS A 531 -1.87 19.83 -15.01
N PRO A 532 -2.89 20.26 -15.78
CA PRO A 532 -3.95 21.07 -15.19
C PRO A 532 -4.38 20.34 -13.91
N GLY A 533 -4.52 21.07 -12.80
CA GLY A 533 -5.00 20.49 -11.55
C GLY A 533 -6.24 19.64 -11.83
N PRO A 534 -6.52 18.63 -10.99
CA PRO A 534 -7.63 17.70 -11.21
C PRO A 534 -8.84 18.46 -11.69
N THR A 535 -9.24 18.24 -12.94
CA THR A 535 -10.51 18.76 -13.44
C THR A 535 -11.55 18.24 -12.46
N PRO A 536 -12.28 19.14 -11.76
CA PRO A 536 -13.28 18.69 -10.80
C PRO A 536 -14.20 17.70 -11.51
N THR A 537 -14.36 16.53 -10.91
CA THR A 537 -15.44 15.61 -11.25
C THR A 537 -16.73 16.43 -11.36
N PRO A 538 -17.64 16.19 -12.34
CA PRO A 538 -18.77 17.07 -12.57
C PRO A 538 -19.61 17.26 -11.30
N GLY A 539 -19.47 18.43 -10.70
CA GLY A 539 -20.01 18.83 -9.41
C GLY A 539 -19.54 20.26 -9.12
N VAL A 540 -20.44 21.10 -8.63
CA VAL A 540 -20.28 22.57 -8.50
C VAL A 540 -18.91 22.97 -7.93
N THR A 541 -18.17 23.86 -8.60
CA THR A 541 -16.94 24.46 -8.06
C THR A 541 -17.29 25.43 -6.93
N LEU A 542 -16.70 25.23 -5.75
CA LEU A 542 -16.94 26.08 -4.59
C LEU A 542 -15.87 27.16 -4.50
N LEU A 543 -16.29 28.41 -4.34
CA LEU A 543 -15.41 29.57 -4.32
C LEU A 543 -15.51 30.31 -3.00
N VAL A 544 -14.37 30.68 -2.43
CA VAL A 544 -14.29 31.67 -1.35
C VAL A 544 -13.57 32.89 -1.87
N CYS A 545 -14.15 34.06 -1.67
CA CYS A 545 -13.71 35.27 -2.36
C CYS A 545 -13.28 36.37 -1.39
N MET A 546 -12.38 37.22 -1.86
CA MET A 546 -11.88 38.45 -1.25
C MET A 546 -12.22 39.58 -2.22
N GLY A 547 -13.43 40.13 -2.14
CA GLY A 547 -13.90 41.10 -3.14
C GLY A 547 -14.14 40.44 -4.51
N GLU A 548 -13.33 40.74 -5.51
CA GLU A 548 -13.45 40.14 -6.86
C GLU A 548 -12.54 38.91 -7.05
N ASP A 549 -11.55 38.71 -6.17
CA ASP A 549 -10.60 37.61 -6.26
C ASP A 549 -11.13 36.38 -5.53
N CYS A 550 -11.25 35.24 -6.23
CA CYS A 550 -11.80 34.01 -5.67
C CYS A 550 -10.79 32.87 -5.68
N ILE A 551 -10.85 32.05 -4.63
CA ILE A 551 -10.02 30.86 -4.42
C ILE A 551 -10.95 29.64 -4.47
N ILE A 552 -10.47 28.56 -5.08
CA ILE A 552 -11.19 27.29 -5.13
C ILE A 552 -11.07 26.59 -3.78
N LEU A 553 -12.19 26.08 -3.29
CA LEU A 553 -12.26 25.27 -2.08
C LEU A 553 -12.27 23.79 -2.48
N ASP A 554 -11.20 23.07 -2.14
CA ASP A 554 -11.04 21.65 -2.46
C ASP A 554 -11.56 20.78 -1.33
N ARG A 555 -12.04 19.58 -1.64
CA ARG A 555 -12.48 18.63 -0.60
C ARG A 555 -11.25 18.17 0.20
N ASP A 556 -11.39 18.10 1.51
CA ASP A 556 -10.36 17.56 2.39
C ASP A 556 -10.12 16.08 2.09
N PRO A 557 -8.92 15.67 1.62
CA PRO A 557 -8.62 14.30 1.22
C PRO A 557 -8.59 13.33 2.41
N ASP A 558 -8.40 13.83 3.64
CA ASP A 558 -8.21 13.01 4.85
C ASP A 558 -9.52 12.64 5.56
N THR A 559 -10.66 13.03 5.01
CA THR A 559 -11.98 12.77 5.61
C THR A 559 -12.93 12.09 4.63
N SER A 560 -12.86 10.76 4.56
CA SER A 560 -13.84 9.97 3.81
C SER A 560 -15.24 10.21 4.40
N GLY A 561 -16.14 10.77 3.60
CA GLY A 561 -17.54 11.02 3.97
C GLY A 561 -17.83 12.31 4.72
N SER A 562 -16.83 13.15 5.05
CA SER A 562 -17.11 14.46 5.66
C SER A 562 -17.32 15.54 4.60
N SER A 563 -18.23 16.49 4.87
CA SER A 563 -18.45 17.68 4.03
C SER A 563 -17.43 18.78 4.38
N THR A 564 -16.16 18.39 4.48
CA THR A 564 -15.05 19.29 4.83
C THR A 564 -14.26 19.68 3.60
N TYR A 565 -13.91 20.96 3.54
CA TYR A 565 -13.22 21.58 2.43
C TYR A 565 -12.13 22.54 2.91
N LEU A 566 -11.07 22.67 2.11
CA LEU A 566 -9.85 23.41 2.43
C LEU A 566 -9.43 24.30 1.26
N ALA A 567 -8.81 25.43 1.58
CA ALA A 567 -8.08 26.26 0.61
C ALA A 567 -6.81 26.84 1.25
N SER A 568 -5.76 26.98 0.45
CA SER A 568 -4.48 27.58 0.84
C SER A 568 -3.94 28.42 -0.31
N VAL A 569 -3.66 29.71 -0.08
CA VAL A 569 -3.09 30.58 -1.11
C VAL A 569 -2.16 31.65 -0.52
N GLN A 570 -1.15 32.06 -1.28
CA GLN A 570 -0.33 33.22 -0.93
C GLN A 570 -1.12 34.51 -1.19
N VAL A 571 -1.22 35.37 -0.18
CA VAL A 571 -1.88 36.67 -0.25
C VAL A 571 -0.92 37.75 0.24
N ASN A 572 -0.90 38.88 -0.45
CA ASN A 572 -0.18 40.06 0.02
C ASN A 572 -1.19 41.01 0.68
N ILE A 573 -1.08 41.19 1.99
CA ILE A 573 -1.97 42.07 2.77
C ILE A 573 -1.51 43.54 2.78
N GLY A 574 -0.55 43.89 1.90
CA GLY A 574 -0.04 45.24 1.73
C GLY A 574 1.13 45.58 2.66
N THR A 575 1.49 46.86 2.68
CA THR A 575 2.57 47.38 3.52
C THR A 575 2.01 47.92 4.83
N LEU A 576 2.45 47.37 5.96
CA LEU A 576 2.02 47.78 7.29
C LEU A 576 3.03 48.74 7.93
N GLY A 577 2.53 49.78 8.60
CA GLY A 577 3.36 50.78 9.29
C GLY A 577 3.84 50.35 10.68
N PHE A 578 3.39 49.20 11.18
CA PHE A 578 3.68 48.69 12.52
C PHE A 578 3.65 47.15 12.51
N ARG A 579 4.17 46.55 13.58
CA ARG A 579 4.06 45.10 13.80
C ARG A 579 2.61 44.74 14.12
N ALA A 580 1.99 43.92 13.28
CA ALA A 580 0.57 43.60 13.40
C ALA A 580 0.32 42.10 13.47
N ARG A 581 -0.69 41.72 14.25
CA ARG A 581 -1.35 40.42 14.15
C ARG A 581 -2.44 40.51 13.11
N ILE A 582 -2.47 39.54 12.21
CA ILE A 582 -3.43 39.46 11.11
C ILE A 582 -4.49 38.44 11.47
N ASN A 583 -5.72 38.92 11.58
CA ASN A 583 -6.89 38.09 11.84
C ASN A 583 -7.65 37.90 10.53
N VAL A 584 -8.21 36.71 10.34
CA VAL A 584 -9.02 36.37 9.17
C VAL A 584 -10.43 36.08 9.65
N VAL A 585 -11.39 36.72 9.01
CA VAL A 585 -12.82 36.41 9.20
C VAL A 585 -13.35 35.82 7.92
N VAL A 586 -14.00 34.66 8.04
CA VAL A 586 -14.65 33.99 6.92
C VAL A 586 -16.15 34.02 7.17
N THR A 587 -16.89 34.69 6.28
CA THR A 587 -18.34 34.88 6.42
C THR A 587 -19.06 34.05 5.35
N PRO A 588 -19.94 33.10 5.73
CA PRO A 588 -20.74 32.36 4.75
C PRO A 588 -21.62 33.30 3.94
N THR A 589 -21.63 33.14 2.61
CA THR A 589 -22.44 33.94 1.68
C THR A 589 -23.52 33.11 0.97
N SER A 590 -23.59 31.81 1.25
CA SER A 590 -24.49 30.88 0.58
C SER A 590 -25.36 30.06 1.55
N PRO A 591 -26.48 29.49 1.07
CA PRO A 591 -27.33 28.60 1.87
C PRO A 591 -26.66 27.29 2.30
N ALA A 592 -25.47 26.95 1.76
CA ALA A 592 -24.76 25.72 2.11
C ALA A 592 -24.24 25.71 3.56
N GLY A 593 -24.15 26.88 4.21
CA GLY A 593 -23.74 27.00 5.60
C GLY A 593 -22.29 26.59 5.83
N GLY A 594 -22.06 25.72 6.81
CA GLY A 594 -20.74 25.25 7.22
C GLY A 594 -20.14 26.05 8.38
N THR A 595 -19.22 25.41 9.10
CA THR A 595 -18.39 26.04 10.14
C THR A 595 -17.08 26.46 9.50
N TRP A 596 -16.80 27.76 9.51
CA TRP A 596 -15.65 28.33 8.80
C TRP A 596 -14.57 28.78 9.76
N THR A 597 -13.34 28.40 9.44
CA THR A 597 -12.14 28.82 10.15
C THR A 597 -11.14 29.36 9.14
N GLY A 598 -10.68 30.59 9.35
CA GLY A 598 -9.65 31.22 8.53
C GLY A 598 -8.48 31.65 9.40
N TRP A 599 -7.27 31.49 8.90
CA TRP A 599 -6.06 32.01 9.55
C TRP A 599 -4.98 32.30 8.52
N VAL A 600 -3.92 33.01 8.93
CA VAL A 600 -2.77 33.27 8.07
C VAL A 600 -1.47 32.82 8.71
N ILE A 601 -0.47 32.54 7.88
CA ILE A 601 0.87 32.14 8.30
C ILE A 601 1.92 33.00 7.59
N PRO A 602 2.77 33.76 8.31
CA PRO A 602 2.72 33.98 9.76
C PRO A 602 1.51 34.85 10.17
N ASP A 603 0.98 34.65 11.37
CA ASP A 603 -0.12 35.44 11.93
C ASP A 603 0.34 36.78 12.52
N VAL A 604 1.64 36.94 12.77
CA VAL A 604 2.28 38.20 13.16
C VAL A 604 3.31 38.60 12.12
N VAL A 605 3.15 39.81 11.58
CA VAL A 605 4.02 40.37 10.56
C VAL A 605 4.69 41.65 11.08
N GLY A 606 5.94 41.87 10.67
CA GLY A 606 6.68 43.10 10.98
C GLY A 606 6.21 44.29 10.14
N PRO A 607 6.67 45.52 10.45
CA PRO A 607 6.45 46.67 9.60
C PRO A 607 7.10 46.44 8.22
N GLY A 608 6.38 46.75 7.14
CA GLY A 608 6.79 46.48 5.77
C GLY A 608 5.76 45.67 4.96
N PRO A 609 6.12 45.22 3.75
CA PRO A 609 5.30 44.31 2.96
C PRO A 609 5.04 43.02 3.73
N ALA A 610 3.79 42.58 3.75
CA ALA A 610 3.37 41.42 4.51
C ALA A 610 2.77 40.34 3.57
N PRO A 611 3.61 39.52 2.92
CA PRO A 611 3.14 38.29 2.29
C PRO A 611 2.78 37.28 3.38
N VAL A 612 1.58 36.71 3.28
CA VAL A 612 1.09 35.70 4.21
C VAL A 612 0.43 34.55 3.44
N THR A 613 0.45 33.35 4.00
CA THR A 613 -0.31 32.22 3.48
C THR A 613 -1.68 32.23 4.13
N LEU A 614 -2.75 32.51 3.36
CA LEU A 614 -4.12 32.39 3.82
C LEU A 614 -4.52 30.91 3.81
N MET A 615 -5.04 30.44 4.94
CA MET A 615 -5.61 29.11 5.13
C MET A 615 -7.09 29.25 5.45
N ILE A 616 -7.94 28.46 4.78
CA ILE A 616 -9.38 28.43 5.00
C ILE A 616 -9.81 26.97 5.16
N ARG A 617 -10.60 26.70 6.19
CA ARG A 617 -11.26 25.42 6.41
C ARG A 617 -12.76 25.63 6.58
N CYS A 618 -13.54 24.78 5.92
CA CYS A 618 -14.97 24.70 6.09
C CYS A 618 -15.36 23.28 6.47
N GLU A 619 -16.05 23.10 7.60
CA GLU A 619 -16.61 21.81 8.01
C GLU A 619 -18.13 21.81 7.82
N ASN A 620 -18.72 20.64 7.58
CA ASN A 620 -20.18 20.45 7.48
C ASN A 620 -20.88 21.27 6.38
N LEU A 621 -20.22 21.50 5.24
CA LEU A 621 -20.78 22.28 4.13
C LEU A 621 -21.86 21.49 3.38
N ASN A 622 -23.11 21.95 3.41
CA ASN A 622 -24.22 21.27 2.74
C ASN A 622 -24.30 21.66 1.25
N VAL A 623 -23.49 21.01 0.41
CA VAL A 623 -23.45 21.26 -1.04
C VAL A 623 -24.80 21.00 -1.73
N ALA A 624 -25.65 20.13 -1.17
CA ALA A 624 -26.99 19.87 -1.71
C ALA A 624 -27.96 21.05 -1.56
N ALA A 625 -27.67 22.02 -0.69
CA ALA A 625 -28.44 23.25 -0.53
C ALA A 625 -28.09 24.33 -1.56
N LEU A 626 -27.09 24.09 -2.42
CA LEU A 626 -26.71 25.03 -3.48
C LEU A 626 -27.66 24.97 -4.70
N PRO A 627 -27.81 26.06 -5.45
CA PRO A 627 -28.66 26.08 -6.65
C PRO A 627 -28.26 25.00 -7.66
N SER A 628 -29.25 24.20 -8.10
CA SER A 628 -29.03 23.15 -9.10
C SER A 628 -28.60 23.73 -10.45
N GLY A 629 -27.51 23.21 -11.02
CA GLY A 629 -27.03 23.58 -12.37
C GLY A 629 -25.96 24.67 -12.41
N ALA A 630 -25.54 25.22 -11.27
CA ALA A 630 -24.41 26.15 -11.21
C ALA A 630 -23.07 25.44 -11.48
N LYS A 631 -22.21 26.00 -12.34
CA LYS A 631 -20.86 25.48 -12.57
C LYS A 631 -19.88 25.89 -11.47
N SER A 632 -20.06 27.09 -10.91
CA SER A 632 -19.32 27.61 -9.77
C SER A 632 -20.23 28.45 -8.86
N VAL A 633 -19.97 28.42 -7.55
CA VAL A 633 -20.74 29.17 -6.55
C VAL A 633 -19.82 29.79 -5.49
N ARG A 634 -20.00 31.08 -5.21
CA ARG A 634 -19.40 31.79 -4.08
C ARG A 634 -20.08 31.34 -2.79
N VAL A 635 -19.35 30.64 -1.93
CA VAL A 635 -19.88 30.05 -0.69
C VAL A 635 -19.53 30.85 0.56
N ALA A 636 -18.43 31.61 0.55
CA ALA A 636 -18.05 32.50 1.63
C ALA A 636 -17.22 33.71 1.15
N GLU A 637 -17.13 34.72 2.00
CA GLU A 637 -16.31 35.92 1.90
C GLU A 637 -15.17 35.89 2.92
N VAL A 638 -13.98 36.35 2.53
CA VAL A 638 -12.84 36.50 3.42
C VAL A 638 -12.49 37.97 3.60
N GLU A 639 -12.37 38.37 4.86
CA GLU A 639 -11.89 39.69 5.25
C GLU A 639 -10.67 39.57 6.17
N PHE A 640 -9.69 40.45 5.97
CA PHE A 640 -8.50 40.55 6.79
C PHE A 640 -8.56 41.76 7.72
N PHE A 641 -8.15 41.57 8.97
CA PHE A 641 -8.03 42.65 9.95
C PHE A 641 -6.65 42.64 10.59
N ALA A 642 -5.94 43.76 10.51
CA ALA A 642 -4.66 43.95 11.18
C ALA A 642 -4.87 44.64 12.53
N THR A 643 -4.41 44.02 13.61
CA THR A 643 -4.41 44.58 14.96
C THR A 643 -2.97 44.80 15.44
N PRO A 644 -2.66 45.87 16.19
CA PRO A 644 -1.33 46.06 16.76
C PRO A 644 -0.89 44.86 17.60
N ALA A 645 0.31 44.34 17.33
CA ALA A 645 0.93 43.27 18.10
C ALA A 645 2.11 43.85 18.89
N PHE A 646 1.99 43.85 20.21
CA PHE A 646 3.04 44.30 21.13
C PHE A 646 4.18 43.27 21.23
#